data_AF-A6Q7R0-F1
#
_entry.id   AF-A6Q7R0-F1
#
_cell.length_a   1.000
_cell.length_b   1.000
_cell.length_c   1.000
_cell.angle_alpha   90.00
_cell.angle_beta   90.00
_cell.angle_gamma   90.00
#
_symmetry.space_group_name_H-M   'P 1'
#
loop_
_entity.id
_entity.type
_entity.pdbx_description
1 polymer ?
#
loop_
_entity_poly.entity_id
_entity_poly.type
_entity_poly.pdbx_seq_one_letter_code
_entity_poly.pdbx_strand_id
1 'polypeptide(L)'
;MSIFKKFFILSLLFFIPLSLFSADTNNDDSLAVIYTIKGDVEKKYNAMMEEKLKTIGFNLTDPHKRVNDQYKKKYGSTVLDVLSFMPVVNDKMMLPLLNIDPRISGFGPFNMLIAKKLDEDFTQVGHLSPKVMLDILGIKDQKVRDTFTESFVALDAMIEKELGGKKSHLPLKKLPEQTMLTYEYTFEPVEDIEDFMDEFQGKFEDAFIEKEYLIAGYHNFMEGTPDAAEVLKDYDAFWTYSLCHLEFSYNMFDTENAKPLAGLFAPCTMYMFIPKGSNKLIVGMYRLHNWTDSLGITDEKRVKLVEKLDREIPELLTSLGMKAIPNVNPKTLFKTAQKKIPEKISVVTPVPPTAKSTGKTNLATMYTIKGDVEKKYNAMMEEKLKTIGFNLTDPHKRVNDQYKKKYGSTVLDVLSFMPVVNDKMMLPLLNIDPRISGFGPFNMLIAKKLDEDFTQVGHLSPKVMLDILGIKDQKVRDTFTESFVALDAMIEKELGGKKSHLPLKKLPEQTMLTYEYTFEPVEDIEDFMDEFQGKFEDAFIEKEYLIAGYHNFMEGTPDAAEVLKDYDAFWTYSLCHLEFSYNMFDTENAKPLAGLFAPCTMYMFIPKGSNKLIVGMYRLHNWTDSLGITDEKRVKLVEKLDREIPELLTSLGMKAIPNVNPLTGSPKPIAKPAVTQKRKVPIVPAKPSAKKEETKAKTATTTETKKTIKIPTSNKTVEITLPVPPKPVEPVKVKTFHTQQGILDRSIKFSKRMPPNYIPPEQRIAKGKAKNTATDIGEVVHGRVPAYIRGKYIDVKEAEKRLKKAGFTILGETTLDKKGNLVSIVFTDKELTKMASKKNRGFAASLRLLVDKKDNHISITNPIYMAKAFMQDQYDDKAAKATLKKITDNFENLLNSKDKLKFQLLPNYQFMHGMPKYQDMVVVARGDNLLSKIKNNKKVLFVQKLDNGATLIGVALGRRTGKFIGRIGTNNAALLPYPILIENGEAKIMEPKYYISVMYPLLQMSEFMTIATVPGAIIRDCGKVFK
;
A
#
# COMPACT_ATOMS: atom_id res chain seq x y z
N MET A 1 16.36 74.93 -53.25
CA MET A 1 14.94 75.33 -53.25
C MET A 1 14.08 74.09 -53.03
N SER A 2 13.43 73.87 -51.91
CA SER A 2 13.82 74.14 -50.53
C SER A 2 12.97 73.17 -49.72
N ILE A 3 13.59 72.11 -49.22
CA ILE A 3 12.98 71.16 -48.28
C ILE A 3 12.85 71.94 -46.96
N PHE A 4 11.83 72.79 -46.89
CA PHE A 4 11.61 73.72 -45.79
C PHE A 4 10.12 73.98 -45.60
N LYS A 5 9.71 73.82 -44.34
CA LYS A 5 8.43 74.23 -43.73
C LYS A 5 7.24 73.26 -43.86
N LYS A 6 7.44 72.07 -43.30
CA LYS A 6 6.71 71.64 -42.09
C LYS A 6 7.70 71.01 -41.10
N PHE A 7 8.57 71.86 -40.55
CA PHE A 7 9.49 71.56 -39.44
C PHE A 7 9.49 72.78 -38.54
N PHE A 8 8.69 72.76 -37.48
CA PHE A 8 9.02 73.29 -36.15
C PHE A 8 7.87 72.88 -35.22
N ILE A 9 8.18 72.39 -34.03
CA ILE A 9 7.35 71.57 -33.12
C ILE A 9 7.51 70.06 -33.36
N LEU A 10 8.77 69.61 -33.30
CA LEU A 10 9.16 68.22 -33.05
C LEU A 10 10.38 68.26 -32.10
N SER A 11 10.20 68.85 -30.91
CA SER A 11 11.22 68.88 -29.86
C SER A 11 10.68 68.95 -28.42
N LEU A 12 9.38 68.72 -28.17
CA LEU A 12 8.83 68.78 -26.81
C LEU A 12 7.50 68.00 -26.69
N LEU A 13 7.51 66.68 -26.87
CA LEU A 13 6.39 65.79 -26.50
C LEU A 13 6.81 64.29 -26.46
N PHE A 14 8.06 64.02 -26.07
CA PHE A 14 8.55 62.68 -25.72
C PHE A 14 8.69 62.55 -24.18
N PHE A 15 7.64 62.92 -23.47
CA PHE A 15 7.37 62.51 -22.10
C PHE A 15 5.86 62.31 -21.97
N ILE A 16 5.35 61.24 -22.58
CA ILE A 16 4.20 60.57 -21.96
C ILE A 16 4.80 59.89 -20.74
N PRO A 17 4.41 60.27 -19.51
CA PRO A 17 4.90 59.59 -18.33
C PRO A 17 4.52 58.12 -18.46
N LEU A 18 5.49 57.25 -18.18
CA LEU A 18 5.28 55.83 -17.93
C LEU A 18 4.47 55.69 -16.62
N SER A 19 3.27 56.26 -16.57
CA SER A 19 2.39 56.32 -15.42
C SER A 19 1.14 55.48 -15.70
N LEU A 20 1.35 54.20 -15.99
CA LEU A 20 0.34 53.15 -15.82
C LEU A 20 0.99 51.84 -15.33
N PHE A 21 2.01 51.95 -14.48
CA PHE A 21 2.33 50.95 -13.46
C PHE A 21 2.95 51.70 -12.29
N SER A 22 2.17 52.62 -11.71
CA SER A 22 2.43 52.99 -10.32
C SER A 22 2.16 51.72 -9.52
N ALA A 23 3.23 51.05 -9.12
CA ALA A 23 3.14 50.02 -8.11
C ALA A 23 2.66 50.75 -6.85
N ASP A 24 1.37 50.63 -6.54
CA ASP A 24 0.93 50.88 -5.17
C ASP A 24 1.76 49.95 -4.29
N THR A 25 2.67 50.54 -3.53
CA THR A 25 3.54 49.84 -2.58
C THR A 25 2.78 49.48 -1.29
N ASN A 26 1.48 49.77 -1.22
CA ASN A 26 0.57 49.40 -0.15
C ASN A 26 -0.81 49.12 -0.76
N ASN A 27 -0.99 47.99 -1.43
CA ASN A 27 -2.34 47.56 -1.75
C ASN A 27 -2.63 46.18 -1.17
N ASP A 28 -3.31 46.23 -0.04
CA ASP A 28 -3.87 45.10 0.69
C ASP A 28 -4.88 44.32 -0.18
N ASP A 29 -5.30 44.84 -1.34
CA ASP A 29 -6.29 44.24 -2.26
C ASP A 29 -5.70 43.51 -3.49
N SER A 30 -4.43 43.09 -3.42
CA SER A 30 -3.78 42.34 -4.51
C SER A 30 -4.16 40.84 -4.52
N LEU A 31 -4.27 40.26 -5.72
CA LEU A 31 -4.50 38.82 -5.93
C LEU A 31 -3.31 37.97 -5.51
N ALA A 32 -2.10 38.42 -5.81
CA ALA A 32 -0.87 37.64 -5.59
C ALA A 32 0.35 38.53 -5.43
N VAL A 33 1.36 38.00 -4.74
CA VAL A 33 2.70 38.58 -4.65
C VAL A 33 3.61 37.84 -5.63
N ILE A 34 4.21 38.58 -6.56
CA ILE A 34 5.05 38.04 -7.64
C ILE A 34 6.44 38.68 -7.60
N TYR A 35 7.45 37.83 -7.58
CA TYR A 35 8.85 38.18 -7.68
C TYR A 35 9.35 37.87 -9.09
N THR A 36 9.73 38.91 -9.83
CA THR A 36 10.29 38.78 -11.18
C THR A 36 11.81 38.87 -11.12
N ILE A 37 12.49 37.78 -11.46
CA ILE A 37 13.93 37.61 -11.30
C ILE A 37 14.57 37.39 -12.66
N LYS A 38 15.65 38.12 -12.98
CA LYS A 38 16.34 37.99 -14.26
C LYS A 38 17.02 36.63 -14.38
N GLY A 39 16.88 36.00 -15.55
CA GLY A 39 17.44 34.69 -15.88
C GLY A 39 16.61 33.51 -15.37
N ASP A 40 17.19 32.32 -15.51
CA ASP A 40 16.67 31.08 -14.95
C ASP A 40 17.16 30.92 -13.50
N VAL A 41 16.22 30.81 -12.57
CA VAL A 41 16.51 30.58 -11.14
C VAL A 41 15.96 29.26 -10.62
N GLU A 42 15.54 28.33 -11.49
CA GLU A 42 14.91 27.05 -11.13
C GLU A 42 15.72 26.31 -10.06
N LYS A 43 17.03 26.18 -10.25
CA LYS A 43 17.90 25.47 -9.30
C LYS A 43 17.95 26.14 -7.92
N LYS A 44 17.99 27.48 -7.89
CA LYS A 44 18.05 28.27 -6.65
C LYS A 44 16.71 28.22 -5.90
N TYR A 45 15.62 28.34 -6.66
CA TYR A 45 14.25 28.18 -6.16
C TYR A 45 14.04 26.80 -5.55
N ASN A 46 14.39 25.73 -6.28
CA ASN A 46 14.26 24.35 -5.79
C ASN A 46 15.03 24.14 -4.48
N ALA A 47 16.28 24.63 -4.40
CA ALA A 47 17.07 24.53 -3.17
C ALA A 47 16.44 25.28 -1.99
N MET A 48 15.92 26.50 -2.22
CA MET A 48 15.19 27.25 -1.19
C MET A 48 13.96 26.47 -0.68
N MET A 49 13.16 25.93 -1.61
CA MET A 49 11.94 25.19 -1.28
C MET A 49 12.24 23.89 -0.52
N GLU A 50 13.28 23.14 -0.90
CA GLU A 50 13.58 21.83 -0.32
C GLU A 50 14.40 21.90 0.98
N GLU A 51 15.31 22.87 1.09
CA GLU A 51 16.28 22.93 2.18
C GLU A 51 15.93 23.96 3.25
N LYS A 52 15.30 25.08 2.86
CA LYS A 52 15.15 26.26 3.74
C LYS A 52 13.73 26.49 4.22
N LEU A 53 12.72 26.11 3.44
CA LEU A 53 11.32 26.36 3.75
C LEU A 53 10.89 25.88 5.16
N LYS A 54 11.39 24.72 5.59
CA LYS A 54 11.11 24.15 6.93
C LYS A 54 11.59 25.02 8.09
N THR A 55 12.62 25.84 7.87
CA THR A 55 13.18 26.72 8.91
C THR A 55 12.21 27.83 9.34
N ILE A 56 11.20 28.13 8.52
CA ILE A 56 10.12 29.08 8.82
C ILE A 56 8.77 28.39 9.06
N GLY A 57 8.77 27.06 9.27
CA GLY A 57 7.59 26.28 9.65
C GLY A 57 6.72 25.78 8.49
N PHE A 58 7.07 26.09 7.24
CA PHE A 58 6.37 25.55 6.06
C PHE A 58 7.00 24.23 5.59
N ASN A 59 6.15 23.28 5.22
CA ASN A 59 6.50 21.99 4.67
C ASN A 59 6.06 21.89 3.21
N LEU A 60 6.89 21.29 2.36
CA LEU A 60 6.48 20.81 1.04
C LEU A 60 5.69 19.51 1.21
N THR A 61 4.49 19.43 0.62
CA THR A 61 3.68 18.20 0.68
C THR A 61 3.97 17.33 -0.56
N ASP A 62 3.68 17.84 -1.76
CA ASP A 62 3.76 17.09 -3.03
C ASP A 62 4.31 17.95 -4.19
N PRO A 63 5.63 18.21 -4.24
CA PRO A 63 6.21 19.08 -5.26
C PRO A 63 6.24 18.43 -6.65
N HIS A 64 5.67 19.11 -7.65
CA HIS A 64 5.67 18.73 -9.06
C HIS A 64 6.56 19.67 -9.88
N LYS A 65 7.79 19.24 -10.13
CA LYS A 65 8.79 20.00 -10.91
C LYS A 65 8.63 19.78 -12.40
N ARG A 66 8.98 20.79 -13.21
CA ARG A 66 9.07 20.67 -14.68
C ARG A 66 7.77 20.16 -15.32
N VAL A 67 6.62 20.63 -14.86
CA VAL A 67 5.28 20.19 -15.34
C VAL A 67 5.12 20.44 -16.84
N ASN A 68 5.70 21.52 -17.34
CA ASN A 68 5.76 21.84 -18.77
C ASN A 68 6.47 20.78 -19.63
N ASP A 69 7.40 19.99 -19.08
CA ASP A 69 8.00 18.86 -19.82
C ASP A 69 6.99 17.73 -20.04
N GLN A 70 6.11 17.49 -19.06
CA GLN A 70 5.04 16.51 -19.21
C GLN A 70 4.01 16.98 -20.23
N TYR A 71 3.70 18.28 -20.24
CA TYR A 71 2.87 18.88 -21.28
C TYR A 71 3.48 18.74 -22.66
N LYS A 72 4.75 19.11 -22.83
CA LYS A 72 5.46 18.94 -24.11
C LYS A 72 5.47 17.49 -24.58
N LYS A 73 5.70 16.55 -23.66
CA LYS A 73 5.72 15.12 -23.97
C LYS A 73 4.34 14.59 -24.39
N LYS A 74 3.27 15.05 -23.73
CA LYS A 74 1.89 14.58 -23.98
C LYS A 74 1.23 15.26 -25.17
N TYR A 75 1.39 16.58 -25.28
CA TYR A 75 0.68 17.44 -26.25
C TYR A 75 1.58 17.95 -27.40
N GLY A 76 2.88 17.66 -27.36
CA GLY A 76 3.83 17.87 -28.46
C GLY A 76 4.48 19.25 -28.51
N SER A 77 4.05 20.20 -27.68
CA SER A 77 4.61 21.55 -27.61
C SER A 77 4.51 22.14 -26.21
N THR A 78 5.34 23.13 -25.94
CA THR A 78 5.32 23.96 -24.73
C THR A 78 5.78 25.36 -25.11
N VAL A 79 5.19 26.38 -24.51
CA VAL A 79 5.61 27.78 -24.57
C VAL A 79 6.40 28.17 -23.31
N LEU A 80 6.55 27.24 -22.36
CA LEU A 80 7.21 27.45 -21.08
C LEU A 80 8.60 26.80 -21.07
N ASP A 81 9.56 27.54 -20.54
CA ASP A 81 10.88 27.02 -20.19
C ASP A 81 10.82 26.28 -18.86
N VAL A 82 10.18 26.89 -17.84
CA VAL A 82 10.00 26.34 -16.50
C VAL A 82 8.54 26.49 -16.09
N LEU A 83 7.95 25.43 -15.56
CA LEU A 83 6.71 25.47 -14.79
C LEU A 83 6.80 24.42 -13.68
N SER A 84 6.69 24.82 -12.43
CA SER A 84 6.59 23.87 -11.31
C SER A 84 5.54 24.32 -10.31
N PHE A 85 4.86 23.34 -9.72
CA PHE A 85 3.94 23.54 -8.61
C PHE A 85 4.60 22.98 -7.36
N MET A 86 4.73 23.81 -6.33
CA MET A 86 5.32 23.44 -5.05
C MET A 86 4.29 23.70 -3.95
N PRO A 87 3.34 22.78 -3.72
CA PRO A 87 2.37 22.92 -2.64
C PRO A 87 3.06 22.97 -1.28
N VAL A 88 2.67 23.94 -0.45
CA VAL A 88 3.21 24.15 0.88
C VAL A 88 2.11 24.30 1.94
N VAL A 89 2.42 23.89 3.17
CA VAL A 89 1.54 24.03 4.33
C VAL A 89 2.37 24.29 5.60
N ASN A 90 1.84 25.07 6.54
CA ASN A 90 2.44 25.24 7.86
C ASN A 90 1.52 24.62 8.91
N ASP A 91 1.71 23.34 9.23
CA ASP A 91 0.81 22.58 10.09
C ASP A 91 0.69 23.18 11.49
N LYS A 92 1.81 23.61 12.08
CA LYS A 92 1.81 24.23 13.41
C LYS A 92 0.92 25.48 13.49
N MET A 93 0.85 26.25 12.41
CA MET A 93 -0.04 27.40 12.29
C MET A 93 -1.48 26.98 11.95
N MET A 94 -1.64 26.03 11.02
CA MET A 94 -2.96 25.63 10.50
C MET A 94 -3.83 24.92 11.54
N LEU A 95 -3.28 23.95 12.28
CA LEU A 95 -4.03 23.10 13.22
C LEU A 95 -4.91 23.90 14.22
N PRO A 96 -4.40 24.92 14.94
CA PRO A 96 -5.26 25.70 15.83
C PRO A 96 -6.32 26.53 15.07
N LEU A 97 -6.06 26.94 13.83
CA LEU A 97 -7.03 27.69 13.02
C LEU A 97 -8.16 26.81 12.49
N LEU A 98 -7.88 25.53 12.20
CA LEU A 98 -8.93 24.56 11.82
C LEU A 98 -10.00 24.41 12.89
N ASN A 99 -9.66 24.64 14.17
CA ASN A 99 -10.63 24.64 15.25
C ASN A 99 -11.53 25.87 15.31
N ILE A 100 -11.13 26.96 14.66
CA ILE A 100 -11.89 28.21 14.60
C ILE A 100 -12.75 28.19 13.32
N ASP A 101 -12.13 27.96 12.17
CA ASP A 101 -12.81 27.86 10.88
C ASP A 101 -12.13 26.82 9.98
N PRO A 102 -12.68 25.60 9.85
CA PRO A 102 -12.04 24.51 9.11
C PRO A 102 -11.88 24.81 7.62
N ARG A 103 -12.62 25.79 7.08
CA ARG A 103 -12.52 26.18 5.66
C ARG A 103 -11.13 26.68 5.28
N ILE A 104 -10.31 27.11 6.24
CA ILE A 104 -8.93 27.57 5.99
C ILE A 104 -8.07 26.50 5.31
N SER A 105 -8.39 25.22 5.53
CA SER A 105 -7.76 24.07 4.84
C SER A 105 -7.96 24.06 3.32
N GLY A 106 -8.90 24.83 2.76
CA GLY A 106 -9.07 24.98 1.31
C GLY A 106 -7.89 25.64 0.59
N PHE A 107 -6.92 26.18 1.34
CA PHE A 107 -5.59 26.61 0.85
C PHE A 107 -4.45 25.99 1.68
N GLY A 108 -4.69 24.88 2.39
CA GLY A 108 -3.69 24.12 3.10
C GLY A 108 -3.63 22.69 2.56
N PRO A 109 -2.81 22.39 1.53
CA PRO A 109 -1.71 23.21 1.01
C PRO A 109 -2.11 24.26 -0.06
N PHE A 110 -1.26 25.27 -0.27
CA PHE A 110 -1.33 26.26 -1.37
C PHE A 110 -0.05 26.26 -2.22
N ASN A 111 -0.06 26.80 -3.45
CA ASN A 111 1.14 26.83 -4.28
C ASN A 111 2.17 27.88 -3.87
N MET A 112 3.42 27.46 -3.94
CA MET A 112 4.53 28.29 -4.38
C MET A 112 4.81 28.00 -5.87
N LEU A 113 4.45 28.95 -6.74
CA LEU A 113 4.62 28.82 -8.19
C LEU A 113 6.02 29.26 -8.63
N ILE A 114 6.60 28.55 -9.59
CA ILE A 114 7.69 29.05 -10.44
C ILE A 114 7.30 28.88 -11.91
N ALA A 115 7.46 29.94 -12.70
CA ALA A 115 7.18 29.93 -14.13
C ALA A 115 8.18 30.81 -14.91
N LYS A 116 8.55 30.35 -16.10
CA LYS A 116 9.34 31.11 -17.08
C LYS A 116 8.87 30.74 -18.48
N LYS A 117 8.57 31.71 -19.34
CA LYS A 117 8.29 31.46 -20.76
C LYS A 117 9.58 31.29 -21.56
N LEU A 118 9.48 30.63 -22.71
CA LEU A 118 10.62 30.42 -23.62
C LEU A 118 11.16 31.73 -24.20
N ASP A 119 10.29 32.71 -24.42
CA ASP A 119 10.59 34.01 -25.03
C ASP A 119 10.90 35.11 -23.99
N GLU A 120 10.84 34.79 -22.70
CA GLU A 120 11.13 35.71 -21.60
C GLU A 120 12.53 35.43 -21.00
N ASP A 121 13.28 36.49 -20.68
CA ASP A 121 14.60 36.41 -20.05
C ASP A 121 14.53 36.47 -18.51
N PHE A 122 13.34 36.35 -17.94
CA PHE A 122 13.09 36.39 -16.50
C PHE A 122 12.25 35.20 -16.04
N THR A 123 12.41 34.82 -14.78
CA THR A 123 11.59 33.85 -14.08
C THR A 123 10.66 34.57 -13.11
N GLN A 124 9.42 34.13 -13.03
CA GLN A 124 8.44 34.60 -12.05
C GLN A 124 8.24 33.53 -10.99
N VAL A 125 8.29 33.95 -9.72
CA VAL A 125 7.93 33.11 -8.57
C VAL A 125 6.93 33.84 -7.69
N GLY A 126 6.02 33.12 -7.02
CA GLY A 126 5.06 33.78 -6.15
C GLY A 126 3.97 32.87 -5.59
N HIS A 127 3.07 33.49 -4.82
CA HIS A 127 1.90 32.87 -4.20
C HIS A 127 0.70 33.81 -4.23
N LEU A 128 -0.51 33.28 -4.04
CA LEU A 128 -1.70 34.10 -3.84
C LEU A 128 -1.59 34.93 -2.56
N SER A 129 -2.27 36.07 -2.53
CA SER A 129 -2.39 36.89 -1.33
C SER A 129 -3.21 36.13 -0.27
N PRO A 130 -2.73 36.07 1.00
CA PRO A 130 -3.49 35.42 2.07
C PRO A 130 -4.87 36.03 2.27
N LYS A 131 -5.02 37.36 2.08
CA LYS A 131 -6.31 38.04 2.15
C LYS A 131 -7.30 37.51 1.12
N VAL A 132 -6.85 37.36 -0.13
CA VAL A 132 -7.70 36.85 -1.22
C VAL A 132 -8.03 35.37 -1.03
N MET A 133 -7.10 34.56 -0.52
CA MET A 133 -7.40 33.18 -0.11
C MET A 133 -8.55 33.16 0.92
N LEU A 134 -8.47 34.00 1.96
CA LEU A 134 -9.49 34.10 3.01
C LEU A 134 -10.84 34.61 2.48
N ASP A 135 -10.82 35.55 1.53
CA ASP A 135 -12.03 36.10 0.88
C ASP A 135 -12.72 35.06 -0.01
N ILE A 136 -11.94 34.27 -0.77
CA ILE A 136 -12.45 33.13 -1.55
C ILE A 136 -13.13 32.12 -0.62
N LEU A 137 -12.49 31.78 0.49
CA LEU A 137 -13.06 30.84 1.47
C LEU A 137 -14.27 31.41 2.23
N GLY A 138 -14.45 32.74 2.23
CA GLY A 138 -15.50 33.43 2.97
C GLY A 138 -15.26 33.45 4.48
N ILE A 139 -13.99 33.50 4.91
CA ILE A 139 -13.59 33.54 6.32
C ILE A 139 -13.50 34.99 6.80
N LYS A 140 -14.32 35.31 7.80
CA LYS A 140 -14.40 36.67 8.39
C LYS A 140 -13.81 36.75 9.80
N ASP A 141 -13.43 35.63 10.40
CA ASP A 141 -12.87 35.60 11.74
C ASP A 141 -11.52 36.30 11.79
N GLN A 142 -11.42 37.40 12.53
CA GLN A 142 -10.24 38.25 12.53
C GLN A 142 -8.99 37.52 13.01
N LYS A 143 -9.12 36.63 14.01
CA LYS A 143 -7.97 35.86 14.53
C LYS A 143 -7.43 34.91 13.47
N VAL A 144 -8.30 34.23 12.72
CA VAL A 144 -7.88 33.40 11.58
C VAL A 144 -7.21 34.26 10.52
N ARG A 145 -7.79 35.40 10.16
CA ARG A 145 -7.25 36.29 9.12
C ARG A 145 -5.87 36.83 9.49
N ASP A 146 -5.70 37.32 10.71
CA ASP A 146 -4.43 37.88 11.20
C ASP A 146 -3.35 36.80 11.27
N THR A 147 -3.65 35.66 11.90
CA THR A 147 -2.68 34.58 12.10
C THR A 147 -2.23 33.97 10.76
N PHE A 148 -3.17 33.75 9.84
CA PHE A 148 -2.85 33.20 8.53
C PHE A 148 -2.01 34.19 7.70
N THR A 149 -2.39 35.47 7.69
CA THR A 149 -1.67 36.52 6.95
C THR A 149 -0.25 36.73 7.48
N GLU A 150 -0.07 36.75 8.80
CA GLU A 150 1.24 36.91 9.45
C GLU A 150 2.23 35.81 9.02
N SER A 151 1.75 34.59 8.78
CA SER A 151 2.62 33.48 8.37
C SER A 151 3.37 33.73 7.04
N PHE A 152 2.84 34.59 6.17
CA PHE A 152 3.45 34.93 4.89
C PHE A 152 4.59 35.94 5.00
N VAL A 153 4.71 36.68 6.12
CA VAL A 153 5.79 37.68 6.31
C VAL A 153 7.16 37.01 6.26
N ALA A 154 7.32 35.89 6.98
CA ALA A 154 8.57 35.12 6.98
C ALA A 154 8.85 34.46 5.62
N LEU A 155 7.80 34.08 4.89
CA LEU A 155 7.89 33.48 3.56
C LEU A 155 8.36 34.52 2.52
N ASP A 156 7.74 35.70 2.49
CA ASP A 156 8.14 36.83 1.65
C ASP A 156 9.60 37.23 1.90
N ALA A 157 9.97 37.38 3.18
CA ALA A 157 11.33 37.73 3.56
C ALA A 157 12.36 36.67 3.11
N MET A 158 11.99 35.38 3.16
CA MET A 158 12.83 34.30 2.64
C MET A 158 13.00 34.40 1.13
N ILE A 159 11.92 34.63 0.37
CA ILE A 159 11.99 34.76 -1.09
C ILE A 159 12.86 35.95 -1.49
N GLU A 160 12.69 37.09 -0.83
CA GLU A 160 13.48 38.31 -1.06
C GLU A 160 14.97 38.08 -0.79
N LYS A 161 15.29 37.41 0.32
CA LYS A 161 16.66 37.10 0.69
C LYS A 161 17.30 36.07 -0.24
N GLU A 162 16.58 34.99 -0.55
CA GLU A 162 17.12 33.83 -1.22
C GLU A 162 17.09 33.97 -2.74
N LEU A 163 16.12 34.67 -3.33
CA LEU A 163 15.97 34.80 -4.79
C LEU A 163 16.16 36.24 -5.27
N GLY A 164 15.74 37.22 -4.48
CA GLY A 164 15.75 38.63 -4.86
C GLY A 164 14.74 38.95 -5.96
N GLY A 165 15.10 39.88 -6.86
CA GLY A 165 14.24 40.29 -7.97
C GLY A 165 13.27 41.41 -7.61
N LYS A 166 12.45 41.80 -8.59
CA LYS A 166 11.45 42.87 -8.43
C LYS A 166 10.15 42.29 -7.86
N LYS A 167 9.82 42.64 -6.61
CA LYS A 167 8.50 42.38 -6.01
C LYS A 167 7.43 43.22 -6.70
N SER A 168 6.29 42.60 -7.00
CA SER A 168 5.14 43.24 -7.62
C SER A 168 3.86 42.57 -7.14
N HIS A 169 2.76 43.30 -7.22
CA HIS A 169 1.44 42.83 -6.80
C HIS A 169 0.56 42.62 -8.03
N LEU A 170 0.04 41.41 -8.20
CA LEU A 170 -0.92 41.10 -9.26
C LEU A 170 -2.30 41.63 -8.84
N PRO A 171 -2.98 42.49 -9.63
CA PRO A 171 -4.25 43.06 -9.21
C PRO A 171 -5.39 42.02 -9.26
N LEU A 172 -6.24 42.01 -8.23
CA LEU A 172 -7.50 41.28 -8.24
C LEU A 172 -8.51 42.00 -9.15
N LYS A 173 -9.10 41.28 -10.11
CA LYS A 173 -10.15 41.85 -10.99
C LYS A 173 -11.52 41.83 -10.34
N LYS A 174 -12.04 40.64 -10.05
CA LYS A 174 -13.25 40.42 -9.26
C LYS A 174 -13.26 38.99 -8.73
N LEU A 175 -14.01 38.75 -7.66
CA LEU A 175 -14.38 37.41 -7.25
C LEU A 175 -15.76 37.05 -7.84
N PRO A 176 -16.01 35.78 -8.20
CA PRO A 176 -17.33 35.34 -8.63
C PRO A 176 -18.33 35.43 -7.45
N GLU A 177 -19.64 35.55 -7.75
CA GLU A 177 -20.69 35.58 -6.72
C GLU A 177 -20.65 34.34 -5.82
N GLN A 178 -20.38 33.18 -6.42
CA GLN A 178 -20.14 31.93 -5.71
C GLN A 178 -18.66 31.57 -5.80
N THR A 179 -17.94 31.74 -4.69
CA THR A 179 -16.51 31.43 -4.61
C THR A 179 -16.24 29.98 -4.18
N MET A 180 -17.19 29.32 -3.49
CA MET A 180 -17.01 28.00 -2.91
C MET A 180 -18.07 26.99 -3.37
N LEU A 181 -17.63 25.73 -3.46
CA LEU A 181 -18.45 24.53 -3.43
C LEU A 181 -18.37 23.96 -2.00
N THR A 182 -19.51 23.62 -1.41
CA THR A 182 -19.56 22.98 -0.09
C THR A 182 -20.65 21.94 -0.08
N TYR A 183 -20.32 20.76 0.40
CA TYR A 183 -21.16 19.57 0.35
C TYR A 183 -21.12 18.85 1.70
N GLU A 184 -22.21 18.17 2.01
CA GLU A 184 -22.33 17.25 3.12
C GLU A 184 -22.68 15.86 2.59
N TYR A 185 -21.99 14.84 3.09
CA TYR A 185 -22.32 13.45 2.88
C TYR A 185 -22.70 12.83 4.22
N THR A 186 -23.93 12.33 4.33
CA THR A 186 -24.37 11.58 5.50
C THR A 186 -24.14 10.10 5.22
N PHE A 187 -23.31 9.46 6.05
CA PHE A 187 -23.08 8.02 6.01
C PHE A 187 -23.81 7.35 7.17
N GLU A 188 -24.05 6.05 7.06
CA GLU A 188 -24.56 5.27 8.19
C GLU A 188 -23.52 5.29 9.32
N PRO A 189 -23.91 5.37 10.59
CA PRO A 189 -22.96 5.32 11.70
C PRO A 189 -22.04 4.11 11.55
N VAL A 190 -20.74 4.38 11.44
CA VAL A 190 -19.70 3.35 11.41
C VAL A 190 -19.04 3.28 12.78
N GLU A 191 -18.64 2.09 13.20
CA GLU A 191 -17.93 1.90 14.47
C GLU A 191 -16.47 2.37 14.35
N ASP A 192 -15.88 2.26 13.15
CA ASP A 192 -14.57 2.79 12.82
C ASP A 192 -14.63 3.81 11.68
N ILE A 193 -14.17 5.03 11.97
CA ILE A 193 -14.14 6.12 11.00
C ILE A 193 -13.03 5.95 9.96
N GLU A 194 -11.93 5.26 10.30
CA GLU A 194 -10.80 5.00 9.41
C GLU A 194 -11.24 4.03 8.29
N ASP A 195 -12.07 3.02 8.59
CA ASP A 195 -12.67 2.12 7.57
C ASP A 195 -13.60 2.85 6.61
N PHE A 196 -14.46 3.71 7.16
CA PHE A 196 -15.30 4.57 6.34
C PHE A 196 -14.46 5.46 5.44
N MET A 197 -13.39 6.04 5.98
CA MET A 197 -12.47 6.88 5.20
C MET A 197 -11.85 6.08 4.06
N ASP A 198 -11.31 4.89 4.29
CA ASP A 198 -10.63 4.11 3.25
C ASP A 198 -11.60 3.68 2.13
N GLU A 199 -12.80 3.21 2.48
CA GLU A 199 -13.83 2.85 1.50
C GLU A 199 -14.31 4.09 0.72
N PHE A 200 -14.56 5.20 1.44
CA PHE A 200 -15.01 6.45 0.84
C PHE A 200 -13.93 7.06 -0.05
N GLN A 201 -12.68 7.08 0.38
CA GLN A 201 -11.53 7.59 -0.37
C GLN A 201 -11.35 6.78 -1.64
N GLY A 202 -11.37 5.45 -1.58
CA GLY A 202 -11.31 4.61 -2.78
C GLY A 202 -12.43 4.92 -3.79
N LYS A 203 -13.68 5.01 -3.31
CA LYS A 203 -14.83 5.39 -4.15
C LYS A 203 -14.70 6.79 -4.75
N PHE A 204 -14.23 7.75 -3.95
CA PHE A 204 -14.02 9.13 -4.35
C PHE A 204 -12.92 9.23 -5.43
N GLU A 205 -11.77 8.60 -5.20
CA GLU A 205 -10.65 8.60 -6.12
C GLU A 205 -11.02 7.94 -7.45
N ASP A 206 -11.67 6.78 -7.43
CA ASP A 206 -12.14 6.09 -8.63
C ASP A 206 -13.09 6.98 -9.46
N ALA A 207 -14.07 7.63 -8.81
CA ALA A 207 -15.02 8.50 -9.50
C ALA A 207 -14.36 9.70 -10.21
N PHE A 208 -13.33 10.27 -9.60
CA PHE A 208 -12.57 11.39 -10.20
C PHE A 208 -11.59 10.88 -11.27
N ILE A 209 -10.92 9.74 -11.08
CA ILE A 209 -10.00 9.14 -12.06
C ILE A 209 -10.74 8.74 -13.34
N GLU A 210 -11.96 8.19 -13.22
CA GLU A 210 -12.83 7.87 -14.37
C GLU A 210 -13.16 9.10 -15.24
N LYS A 211 -13.09 10.31 -14.67
CA LYS A 211 -13.25 11.59 -15.36
C LYS A 211 -11.93 12.28 -15.71
N GLU A 212 -10.83 11.53 -15.74
CA GLU A 212 -9.50 12.02 -16.08
C GLU A 212 -8.89 13.04 -15.10
N TYR A 213 -9.45 13.16 -13.88
CA TYR A 213 -8.78 13.85 -12.80
C TYR A 213 -7.65 12.98 -12.23
N LEU A 214 -6.65 13.65 -11.69
CA LEU A 214 -5.53 13.08 -10.97
C LEU A 214 -5.58 13.59 -9.54
N ILE A 215 -5.36 12.68 -8.59
CA ILE A 215 -5.02 13.03 -7.22
C ILE A 215 -3.54 13.41 -7.22
N ALA A 216 -3.26 14.71 -7.28
CA ALA A 216 -1.92 15.27 -7.37
C ALA A 216 -1.23 15.42 -6.01
N GLY A 217 -1.96 15.21 -4.91
CA GLY A 217 -1.44 15.29 -3.56
C GLY A 217 -2.50 15.00 -2.51
N TYR A 218 -2.05 14.64 -1.32
CA TYR A 218 -2.87 14.29 -0.16
C TYR A 218 -2.20 14.80 1.12
N HIS A 219 -2.96 15.45 2.00
CA HIS A 219 -2.44 15.92 3.28
C HIS A 219 -3.43 15.62 4.41
N ASN A 220 -3.01 14.76 5.35
CA ASN A 220 -3.79 14.45 6.55
C ASN A 220 -3.43 15.41 7.68
N PHE A 221 -4.33 16.32 8.03
CA PHE A 221 -4.12 17.27 9.12
C PHE A 221 -4.10 16.59 10.49
N MET A 222 -4.71 15.40 10.65
CA MET A 222 -4.64 14.65 11.91
C MET A 222 -3.21 14.14 12.21
N GLU A 223 -2.34 14.12 11.21
CA GLU A 223 -0.95 13.64 11.28
C GLU A 223 0.08 14.77 11.02
N GLY A 224 -0.38 16.02 10.81
CA GLY A 224 0.49 17.13 10.38
C GLY A 224 1.55 17.54 11.41
N THR A 225 1.31 17.30 12.69
CA THR A 225 2.29 17.46 13.78
C THR A 225 2.13 16.34 14.82
N PRO A 226 3.13 16.08 15.68
CA PRO A 226 3.02 15.05 16.72
C PRO A 226 1.89 15.26 17.74
N ASP A 227 1.36 16.48 17.85
CA ASP A 227 0.24 16.89 18.71
C ASP A 227 -1.05 17.15 17.92
N ALA A 228 -1.07 16.93 16.60
CA ALA A 228 -2.20 17.28 15.74
C ALA A 228 -3.53 16.65 16.15
N ALA A 229 -3.54 15.35 16.47
CA ALA A 229 -4.73 14.66 16.96
C ALA A 229 -5.26 15.23 18.30
N GLU A 230 -4.38 15.78 19.14
CA GLU A 230 -4.78 16.44 20.38
C GLU A 230 -5.35 17.84 20.12
N VAL A 231 -4.71 18.60 19.23
CA VAL A 231 -5.19 19.93 18.81
C VAL A 231 -6.55 19.78 18.12
N LEU A 232 -6.69 18.85 17.19
CA LEU A 232 -7.89 18.57 16.41
C LEU A 232 -8.87 17.59 17.08
N LYS A 233 -8.89 17.54 18.42
CA LYS A 233 -9.76 16.63 19.19
C LYS A 233 -11.27 16.75 18.91
N ASP A 234 -11.71 17.79 18.20
CA ASP A 234 -13.10 18.03 17.79
C ASP A 234 -13.44 17.37 16.43
N TYR A 235 -12.49 16.67 15.82
CA TYR A 235 -12.62 15.99 14.54
C TYR A 235 -12.27 14.50 14.71
N ASP A 236 -13.04 13.64 14.05
CA ASP A 236 -12.69 12.22 13.90
C ASP A 236 -11.73 12.02 12.73
N ALA A 237 -11.80 12.89 11.72
CA ALA A 237 -10.92 12.88 10.56
C ALA A 237 -10.80 14.28 9.93
N PHE A 238 -9.63 14.61 9.38
CA PHE A 238 -9.42 15.86 8.66
C PHE A 238 -8.28 15.73 7.64
N TRP A 239 -8.62 15.79 6.34
CA TRP A 239 -7.62 15.72 5.27
C TRP A 239 -7.96 16.65 4.10
N THR A 240 -7.03 16.76 3.16
CA THR A 240 -7.25 17.47 1.89
C THR A 240 -6.73 16.64 0.72
N TYR A 241 -7.42 16.77 -0.41
CA TYR A 241 -6.96 16.29 -1.71
C TYR A 241 -6.56 17.46 -2.60
N SER A 242 -5.48 17.29 -3.34
CA SER A 242 -5.06 18.18 -4.41
C SER A 242 -5.51 17.61 -5.76
N LEU A 243 -6.54 18.17 -6.36
CA LEU A 243 -7.07 17.70 -7.65
C LEU A 243 -6.34 18.36 -8.83
N CYS A 244 -6.13 17.61 -9.91
CA CYS A 244 -5.57 18.12 -11.16
C CYS A 244 -6.25 17.49 -12.37
N HIS A 245 -6.45 18.25 -13.45
CA HIS A 245 -6.96 17.73 -14.73
C HIS A 245 -6.00 18.16 -15.84
N LEU A 246 -5.26 17.23 -16.45
CA LEU A 246 -4.14 17.56 -17.33
C LEU A 246 -4.54 18.37 -18.57
N GLU A 247 -5.69 18.07 -19.17
CA GLU A 247 -6.19 18.85 -20.31
C GLU A 247 -6.48 20.30 -19.93
N PHE A 248 -7.23 20.52 -18.84
CA PHE A 248 -7.49 21.86 -18.31
C PHE A 248 -6.19 22.60 -17.98
N SER A 249 -5.29 21.93 -17.26
CA SER A 249 -4.01 22.48 -16.82
C SER A 249 -3.12 22.89 -18.00
N TYR A 250 -3.00 22.04 -19.02
CA TYR A 250 -2.25 22.35 -20.24
C TYR A 250 -2.85 23.56 -20.98
N ASN A 251 -4.16 23.56 -21.19
CA ASN A 251 -4.84 24.66 -21.88
C ASN A 251 -4.78 25.98 -21.10
N MET A 252 -4.74 25.92 -19.77
CA MET A 252 -4.58 27.11 -18.94
C MET A 252 -3.16 27.67 -19.00
N PHE A 253 -2.15 26.81 -18.83
CA PHE A 253 -0.78 27.26 -18.54
C PHE A 253 0.18 27.25 -19.71
N ASP A 254 0.00 26.39 -20.72
CA ASP A 254 1.09 26.03 -21.66
C ASP A 254 0.64 25.92 -23.12
N THR A 255 -0.32 26.77 -23.49
CA THR A 255 -0.80 26.96 -24.87
C THR A 255 -0.53 28.40 -25.34
N GLU A 256 -0.85 28.72 -26.59
CA GLU A 256 -0.77 30.10 -27.11
C GLU A 256 -1.54 31.07 -26.21
N ASN A 257 -0.93 32.20 -25.84
CA ASN A 257 -1.43 33.13 -24.81
C ASN A 257 -1.55 32.54 -23.40
N ALA A 258 -0.70 31.56 -23.09
CA ALA A 258 -0.54 30.92 -21.79
C ALA A 258 -0.68 31.88 -20.60
N LYS A 259 -1.38 31.41 -19.57
CA LYS A 259 -1.55 32.11 -18.29
C LYS A 259 -0.83 31.34 -17.19
N PRO A 260 0.52 31.24 -17.20
CA PRO A 260 1.24 30.43 -16.22
C PRO A 260 1.00 30.89 -14.77
N LEU A 261 0.75 32.18 -14.55
CA LEU A 261 0.38 32.73 -13.25
C LEU A 261 -0.98 32.24 -12.73
N ALA A 262 -1.86 31.70 -13.57
CA ALA A 262 -3.04 31.00 -13.07
C ALA A 262 -2.67 29.77 -12.22
N GLY A 263 -1.43 29.26 -12.37
CA GLY A 263 -0.88 28.19 -11.54
C GLY A 263 -0.80 28.54 -10.06
N LEU A 264 -0.91 29.82 -9.67
CA LEU A 264 -0.97 30.25 -8.26
C LEU A 264 -2.17 29.65 -7.52
N PHE A 265 -3.25 29.34 -8.24
CA PHE A 265 -4.39 28.65 -7.67
C PHE A 265 -4.17 27.15 -7.51
N ALA A 266 -3.31 26.51 -8.31
CA ALA A 266 -3.04 25.07 -8.16
C ALA A 266 -2.28 24.81 -6.83
N PRO A 267 -2.45 23.67 -6.14
CA PRO A 267 -3.38 22.62 -6.46
C PRO A 267 -4.84 23.03 -6.22
N CYS A 268 -5.77 22.35 -6.90
CA CYS A 268 -7.19 22.46 -6.59
C CYS A 268 -7.48 21.72 -5.29
N THR A 269 -7.28 22.40 -4.15
CA THR A 269 -7.41 21.80 -2.82
C THR A 269 -8.87 21.62 -2.43
N MET A 270 -9.28 20.37 -2.26
CA MET A 270 -10.57 19.96 -1.71
C MET A 270 -10.36 19.46 -0.29
N TYR A 271 -10.91 20.17 0.69
CA TYR A 271 -10.86 19.75 2.09
C TYR A 271 -12.01 18.82 2.43
N MET A 272 -11.73 17.93 3.37
CA MET A 272 -12.66 16.94 3.88
C MET A 272 -12.45 16.77 5.38
N PHE A 273 -13.54 16.80 6.15
CA PHE A 273 -13.45 16.49 7.57
C PHE A 273 -14.74 15.88 8.11
N ILE A 274 -14.57 15.13 9.19
CA ILE A 274 -15.66 14.51 9.93
C ILE A 274 -15.62 15.09 11.34
N PRO A 275 -16.63 15.86 11.77
CA PRO A 275 -16.72 16.31 13.15
C PRO A 275 -16.78 15.12 14.10
N LYS A 276 -16.21 15.28 15.29
CA LYS A 276 -16.17 14.20 16.27
C LYS A 276 -17.56 13.69 16.65
N GLY A 277 -17.74 12.37 16.57
CA GLY A 277 -18.99 11.67 16.86
C GLY A 277 -20.11 11.95 15.85
N SER A 278 -19.77 12.47 14.67
CA SER A 278 -20.74 12.80 13.61
C SER A 278 -20.66 11.80 12.47
N ASN A 279 -21.81 11.37 11.95
CA ASN A 279 -21.90 10.56 10.73
C ASN A 279 -22.01 11.44 9.47
N LYS A 280 -21.35 12.60 9.48
CA LYS A 280 -21.40 13.60 8.41
C LYS A 280 -19.99 13.96 7.99
N LEU A 281 -19.69 13.71 6.73
CA LEU A 281 -18.49 14.16 6.05
C LEU A 281 -18.79 15.50 5.39
N ILE A 282 -18.00 16.52 5.73
CA ILE A 282 -18.08 17.84 5.10
C ILE A 282 -16.96 17.95 4.09
N VAL A 283 -17.32 18.34 2.87
CA VAL A 283 -16.40 18.48 1.74
C VAL A 283 -16.51 19.91 1.22
N GLY A 284 -15.38 20.56 0.95
CA GLY A 284 -15.39 21.87 0.32
C GLY A 284 -14.17 22.16 -0.54
N MET A 285 -14.38 22.98 -1.56
CA MET A 285 -13.36 23.36 -2.52
C MET A 285 -13.75 24.72 -3.12
N TYR A 286 -12.79 25.57 -3.44
CA TYR A 286 -13.08 26.80 -4.18
C TYR A 286 -13.45 26.49 -5.64
N ARG A 287 -14.31 27.30 -6.26
CA ARG A 287 -14.71 27.14 -7.66
C ARG A 287 -13.58 27.49 -8.63
N LEU A 288 -13.51 26.84 -9.79
CA LEU A 288 -12.53 27.18 -10.82
C LEU A 288 -12.84 28.55 -11.46
N HIS A 289 -14.07 29.05 -11.37
CA HIS A 289 -14.39 30.44 -11.74
C HIS A 289 -13.57 31.48 -10.97
N ASN A 290 -13.07 31.16 -9.76
CA ASN A 290 -12.13 32.06 -9.08
C ASN A 290 -10.87 32.32 -9.93
N TRP A 291 -10.46 31.39 -10.78
CA TRP A 291 -9.29 31.55 -11.64
C TRP A 291 -9.56 32.58 -12.74
N THR A 292 -10.66 32.42 -13.47
CA THR A 292 -11.00 33.29 -14.59
C THR A 292 -11.38 34.69 -14.14
N ASP A 293 -12.20 34.80 -13.10
CA ASP A 293 -12.74 36.08 -12.66
C ASP A 293 -11.69 36.94 -11.98
N SER A 294 -10.81 36.34 -11.16
CA SER A 294 -9.76 37.07 -10.45
C SER A 294 -8.64 37.55 -11.37
N LEU A 295 -8.29 36.75 -12.38
CA LEU A 295 -7.23 37.04 -13.36
C LEU A 295 -7.75 37.80 -14.59
N GLY A 296 -9.07 37.93 -14.74
CA GLY A 296 -9.70 38.52 -15.93
C GLY A 296 -9.46 37.71 -17.20
N ILE A 297 -9.50 36.38 -17.11
CA ILE A 297 -9.36 35.50 -18.28
C ILE A 297 -10.68 35.49 -19.04
N THR A 298 -10.69 36.09 -20.23
CA THR A 298 -11.86 36.18 -21.11
C THR A 298 -11.76 35.28 -22.34
N ASP A 299 -10.73 34.43 -22.42
CA ASP A 299 -10.54 33.49 -23.53
C ASP A 299 -11.66 32.44 -23.52
N GLU A 300 -12.47 32.41 -24.57
CA GLU A 300 -13.68 31.58 -24.63
C GLU A 300 -13.39 30.08 -24.45
N LYS A 301 -12.24 29.58 -24.93
CA LYS A 301 -11.88 28.17 -24.78
C LYS A 301 -11.53 27.85 -23.33
N ARG A 302 -10.75 28.70 -22.67
CA ARG A 302 -10.38 28.52 -21.26
C ARG A 302 -11.57 28.69 -20.33
N VAL A 303 -12.44 29.67 -20.59
CA VAL A 303 -13.68 29.87 -19.83
C VAL A 303 -14.61 28.67 -19.98
N LYS A 304 -14.80 28.13 -21.19
CA LYS A 304 -15.60 26.91 -21.39
C LYS A 304 -15.03 25.69 -20.66
N LEU A 305 -13.71 25.57 -20.56
CA LEU A 305 -13.08 24.50 -19.78
C LEU A 305 -13.35 24.68 -18.28
N VAL A 306 -13.26 25.90 -17.76
CA VAL A 306 -13.65 26.22 -16.39
C VAL A 306 -15.11 25.88 -16.15
N GLU A 307 -16.04 26.34 -17.00
CA GLU A 307 -17.47 26.05 -16.91
C GLU A 307 -17.77 24.55 -16.95
N LYS A 308 -17.06 23.79 -17.81
CA LYS A 308 -17.19 22.34 -17.90
C LYS A 308 -16.87 21.69 -16.55
N LEU A 309 -15.69 21.98 -15.99
CA LEU A 309 -15.24 21.35 -14.74
C LEU A 309 -16.04 21.85 -13.52
N ASP A 310 -16.45 23.12 -13.51
CA ASP A 310 -17.30 23.68 -12.46
C ASP A 310 -18.73 23.11 -12.47
N ARG A 311 -19.15 22.46 -13.56
CA ARG A 311 -20.37 21.64 -13.60
C ARG A 311 -20.07 20.19 -13.22
N GLU A 312 -18.98 19.63 -13.75
CA GLU A 312 -18.61 18.21 -13.60
C GLU A 312 -18.27 17.86 -12.14
N ILE A 313 -17.54 18.70 -11.41
CA ILE A 313 -17.19 18.44 -10.00
C ILE A 313 -18.45 18.35 -9.12
N PRO A 314 -19.39 19.32 -9.14
CA PRO A 314 -20.70 19.17 -8.50
C PRO A 314 -21.48 17.92 -8.89
N GLU A 315 -21.51 17.56 -10.17
CA GLU A 315 -22.19 16.36 -10.65
C GLU A 315 -21.56 15.08 -10.06
N LEU A 316 -20.23 15.01 -9.99
CA LEU A 316 -19.50 13.90 -9.37
C LEU A 316 -19.78 13.80 -7.88
N LEU A 317 -19.67 14.91 -7.13
CA LEU A 317 -19.97 14.91 -5.69
C LEU A 317 -21.42 14.50 -5.44
N THR A 318 -22.37 14.97 -6.26
CA THR A 318 -23.77 14.56 -6.16
C THR A 318 -23.95 13.07 -6.47
N SER A 319 -23.22 12.53 -7.46
CA SER A 319 -23.27 11.10 -7.81
C SER A 319 -22.74 10.19 -6.70
N LEU A 320 -21.84 10.70 -5.85
CA LEU A 320 -21.34 10.04 -4.64
C LEU A 320 -22.32 10.15 -3.46
N GLY A 321 -23.51 10.72 -3.66
CA GLY A 321 -24.54 10.85 -2.64
C GLY A 321 -24.44 12.12 -1.78
N MET A 322 -23.58 13.06 -2.14
CA MET A 322 -23.41 14.31 -1.39
C MET A 322 -24.51 15.32 -1.70
N LYS A 323 -24.81 16.19 -0.73
CA LYS A 323 -25.78 17.27 -0.84
C LYS A 323 -25.08 18.62 -0.69
N ALA A 324 -25.35 19.54 -1.60
CA ALA A 324 -24.83 20.89 -1.50
C ALA A 324 -25.36 21.60 -0.25
N ILE A 325 -24.48 22.30 0.46
CA ILE A 325 -24.80 23.10 1.64
C ILE A 325 -24.24 24.53 1.50
N PRO A 326 -24.78 25.53 2.22
CA PRO A 326 -24.24 26.89 2.19
C PRO A 326 -22.78 26.96 2.66
N ASN A 327 -21.96 27.82 2.04
CA ASN A 327 -20.61 28.12 2.52
C ASN A 327 -20.66 29.03 3.77
N VAL A 328 -20.90 28.42 4.92
CA VAL A 328 -20.82 29.05 6.24
C VAL A 328 -19.80 28.29 7.08
N ASN A 329 -19.33 28.88 8.19
CA ASN A 329 -18.45 28.17 9.10
C ASN A 329 -19.14 26.89 9.60
N PRO A 330 -18.64 25.69 9.25
CA PRO A 330 -19.35 24.45 9.53
C PRO A 330 -19.59 24.21 11.03
N LYS A 331 -18.72 24.71 11.93
CA LYS A 331 -18.93 24.58 13.39
C LYS A 331 -20.20 25.31 13.88
N THR A 332 -20.73 26.28 13.12
CA THR A 332 -22.01 26.93 13.44
C THR A 332 -23.22 26.06 13.10
N LEU A 333 -23.10 25.11 12.18
CA LEU A 333 -24.18 24.19 11.78
C LEU A 333 -24.41 23.11 12.85
N PHE A 334 -23.34 22.65 13.51
CA PHE A 334 -23.39 21.52 14.47
C PHE A 334 -23.87 21.87 15.89
N LYS A 335 -23.83 23.15 16.31
CA LYS A 335 -24.35 23.58 17.62
C LYS A 335 -25.87 23.45 17.77
N THR A 336 -26.59 23.36 16.64
CA THR A 336 -28.06 23.31 16.63
C THR A 336 -28.63 21.88 16.81
N ALA A 337 -27.81 20.83 16.68
CA ALA A 337 -28.25 19.43 16.65
C ALA A 337 -28.17 18.69 18.00
N GLN A 338 -27.54 19.25 19.03
CA GLN A 338 -27.34 18.59 20.34
C GLN A 338 -28.56 18.59 21.28
N LYS A 339 -29.75 19.00 20.81
CA LYS A 339 -30.99 18.88 21.59
C LYS A 339 -31.89 17.77 21.03
N LYS A 340 -31.89 16.63 21.73
CA LYS A 340 -32.83 15.49 21.72
C LYS A 340 -32.33 14.21 21.03
N ILE A 341 -31.85 13.25 21.82
CA ILE A 341 -32.31 11.84 21.80
C ILE A 341 -32.32 11.35 23.28
N PRO A 342 -33.34 10.59 23.75
CA PRO A 342 -33.56 10.28 25.17
C PRO A 342 -32.80 9.03 25.65
N GLU A 343 -32.37 9.06 26.91
CA GLU A 343 -31.89 7.90 27.67
C GLU A 343 -32.96 6.81 27.78
N LYS A 344 -32.64 5.58 27.34
CA LYS A 344 -32.96 4.31 28.00
C LYS A 344 -32.51 3.13 27.15
N ILE A 345 -31.41 2.49 27.53
CA ILE A 345 -31.29 1.03 27.47
C ILE A 345 -30.70 0.57 28.82
N SER A 346 -31.39 -0.41 29.39
CA SER A 346 -31.30 -0.93 30.74
C SER A 346 -29.93 -1.49 31.12
N VAL A 347 -29.38 -0.97 32.22
CA VAL A 347 -28.28 -1.54 32.99
C VAL A 347 -28.75 -2.85 33.63
N VAL A 348 -28.12 -3.97 33.27
CA VAL A 348 -28.19 -5.21 34.05
C VAL A 348 -27.22 -5.08 35.21
N THR A 349 -27.74 -5.30 36.42
CA THR A 349 -27.07 -5.07 37.70
C THR A 349 -25.90 -6.04 37.90
N PRO A 350 -24.75 -5.61 38.48
CA PRO A 350 -23.62 -6.49 38.77
C PRO A 350 -23.89 -7.38 40.00
N VAL A 351 -23.45 -8.64 39.93
CA VAL A 351 -23.33 -9.54 41.08
C VAL A 351 -22.10 -9.13 41.92
N PRO A 352 -22.15 -9.17 43.27
CA PRO A 352 -21.13 -8.54 44.13
C PRO A 352 -19.79 -9.31 44.16
N PRO A 353 -18.69 -8.64 44.54
CA PRO A 353 -17.34 -9.19 44.43
C PRO A 353 -16.97 -10.03 45.66
N THR A 354 -16.38 -11.19 45.40
CA THR A 354 -15.53 -11.89 46.37
C THR A 354 -14.22 -12.30 45.71
N ALA A 355 -13.16 -11.53 45.99
CA ALA A 355 -11.89 -12.06 46.51
C ALA A 355 -10.89 -10.91 46.76
N LYS A 356 -10.56 -10.68 48.04
CA LYS A 356 -9.31 -10.02 48.47
C LYS A 356 -8.18 -11.06 48.50
N SER A 357 -6.98 -10.66 48.09
CA SER A 357 -5.65 -11.25 48.44
C SER A 357 -4.60 -10.25 47.93
N THR A 358 -3.77 -9.51 48.67
CA THR A 358 -2.77 -9.76 49.75
C THR A 358 -1.61 -10.70 49.37
N GLY A 359 -0.65 -10.17 48.58
CA GLY A 359 0.71 -10.68 48.39
C GLY A 359 1.48 -9.82 47.37
N LYS A 360 2.77 -9.52 47.58
CA LYS A 360 3.61 -8.83 46.57
C LYS A 360 3.89 -9.80 45.41
N THR A 361 3.00 -9.86 44.43
CA THR A 361 3.15 -10.70 43.23
C THR A 361 4.19 -10.10 42.27
N ASN A 362 5.04 -10.95 41.67
CA ASN A 362 6.04 -10.54 40.69
C ASN A 362 5.47 -10.72 39.27
N LEU A 363 5.55 -9.67 38.45
CA LEU A 363 5.13 -9.66 37.04
C LEU A 363 6.02 -10.56 36.18
N ALA A 364 7.34 -10.50 36.37
CA ALA A 364 8.30 -11.17 35.51
C ALA A 364 9.57 -11.60 36.25
N THR A 365 10.23 -12.62 35.71
CA THR A 365 11.58 -13.03 36.11
C THR A 365 12.56 -12.41 35.11
N MET A 366 13.54 -11.64 35.61
CA MET A 366 14.51 -10.90 34.80
C MET A 366 15.93 -11.27 35.17
N TYR A 367 16.78 -11.38 34.17
CA TYR A 367 18.21 -11.64 34.28
C TYR A 367 18.96 -10.43 33.69
N THR A 368 19.79 -9.79 34.51
CA THR A 368 20.67 -8.69 34.07
C THR A 368 22.08 -9.22 33.91
N ILE A 369 22.59 -9.23 32.68
CA ILE A 369 23.90 -9.77 32.31
C ILE A 369 24.78 -8.63 31.80
N LYS A 370 26.02 -8.55 32.30
CA LYS A 370 26.97 -7.51 31.87
C LYS A 370 27.40 -7.74 30.41
N GLY A 371 27.43 -6.67 29.63
CA GLY A 371 27.82 -6.66 28.22
C GLY A 371 26.73 -7.13 27.26
N ASP A 372 27.11 -7.25 25.99
CA ASP A 372 26.28 -7.85 24.94
C ASP A 372 26.37 -9.39 25.01
N VAL A 373 25.21 -10.04 25.14
CA VAL A 373 25.08 -11.49 25.16
C VAL A 373 24.19 -12.04 24.05
N GLU A 374 23.85 -11.22 23.03
CA GLU A 374 22.92 -11.57 21.95
C GLU A 374 23.29 -12.90 21.29
N LYS A 375 24.56 -13.09 20.94
CA LYS A 375 25.04 -14.32 20.30
C LYS A 375 24.84 -15.56 21.19
N LYS A 376 25.14 -15.45 22.48
CA LYS A 376 25.02 -16.54 23.45
C LYS A 376 23.55 -16.88 23.71
N TYR A 377 22.72 -15.85 23.82
CA TYR A 377 21.28 -15.96 23.94
C TYR A 377 20.67 -16.67 22.73
N ASN A 378 20.97 -16.20 21.51
CA ASN A 378 20.48 -16.82 20.28
C ASN A 378 20.86 -18.31 20.18
N ALA A 379 22.11 -18.67 20.50
CA ALA A 379 22.56 -20.06 20.52
C ALA A 379 21.78 -20.91 21.54
N MET A 380 21.54 -20.40 22.76
CA MET A 380 20.72 -21.09 23.75
C MET A 380 19.30 -21.35 23.23
N MET A 381 18.66 -20.31 22.68
CA MET A 381 17.30 -20.37 22.18
C MET A 381 17.15 -21.34 21.01
N GLU A 382 18.11 -21.37 20.08
CA GLU A 382 18.02 -22.17 18.86
C GLU A 382 18.49 -23.63 19.04
N GLU A 383 19.49 -23.86 19.88
CA GLU A 383 20.15 -25.16 19.99
C GLU A 383 19.74 -25.94 21.24
N LYS A 384 19.49 -25.25 22.36
CA LYS A 384 19.34 -25.90 23.68
C LYS A 384 17.91 -25.94 24.18
N LEU A 385 17.07 -24.98 23.81
CA LEU A 385 15.70 -24.86 24.29
C LEU A 385 14.86 -26.14 24.12
N LYS A 386 15.04 -26.85 22.99
CA LYS A 386 14.35 -28.12 22.70
C LYS A 386 14.69 -29.25 23.68
N THR A 387 15.87 -29.21 24.31
CA THR A 387 16.30 -30.25 25.26
C THR A 387 15.47 -30.26 26.54
N ILE A 388 14.79 -29.15 26.85
CA ILE A 388 13.86 -29.01 27.98
C ILE A 388 12.40 -28.96 27.51
N GLY A 389 12.12 -29.32 26.25
CA GLY A 389 10.78 -29.46 25.70
C GLY A 389 10.15 -28.17 25.14
N PHE A 390 10.85 -27.04 25.16
CA PHE A 390 10.36 -25.80 24.56
C PHE A 390 10.81 -25.67 23.10
N ASN A 391 9.91 -25.18 22.24
CA ASN A 391 10.12 -24.91 20.83
C ASN A 391 10.07 -23.40 20.58
N LEU A 392 10.95 -22.91 19.70
CA LEU A 392 10.85 -21.56 19.13
C LEU A 392 9.77 -21.52 18.04
N THR A 393 8.90 -20.52 18.10
CA THR A 393 7.83 -20.29 17.13
C THR A 393 7.98 -18.88 16.53
N ASP A 394 8.32 -18.81 15.23
CA ASP A 394 8.48 -17.55 14.48
C ASP A 394 9.33 -16.46 15.19
N PRO A 395 10.63 -16.72 15.46
CA PRO A 395 11.49 -15.76 16.16
C PRO A 395 11.80 -14.52 15.32
N HIS A 396 11.74 -13.34 15.96
CA HIS A 396 12.06 -12.04 15.35
C HIS A 396 13.26 -11.41 16.06
N LYS A 397 14.43 -11.56 15.45
CA LYS A 397 15.70 -11.00 15.97
C LYS A 397 15.88 -9.54 15.54
N ARG A 398 16.46 -8.74 16.43
CA ARG A 398 16.86 -7.34 16.19
C ARG A 398 15.76 -6.49 15.57
N VAL A 399 14.57 -6.54 16.17
CA VAL A 399 13.38 -5.80 15.73
C VAL A 399 13.64 -4.29 15.72
N ASN A 400 14.48 -3.80 16.64
CA ASN A 400 14.95 -2.42 16.68
C ASN A 400 15.68 -1.97 15.39
N ASP A 401 16.35 -2.86 14.67
CA ASP A 401 16.96 -2.50 13.37
C ASP A 401 15.90 -2.19 12.32
N GLN A 402 14.75 -2.89 12.35
CA GLN A 402 13.62 -2.61 11.47
C GLN A 402 12.96 -1.29 11.83
N TYR A 403 12.85 -0.99 13.13
CA TYR A 403 12.40 0.32 13.60
C TYR A 403 13.30 1.44 13.13
N LYS A 404 14.62 1.30 13.29
CA LYS A 404 15.59 2.28 12.79
C LYS A 404 15.48 2.49 11.28
N LYS A 405 15.30 1.41 10.51
CA LYS A 405 15.17 1.48 9.05
C LYS A 405 13.88 2.19 8.62
N LYS A 406 12.76 1.92 9.31
CA LYS A 406 11.44 2.49 8.96
C LYS A 406 11.26 3.92 9.48
N TYR A 407 11.68 4.19 10.72
CA TYR A 407 11.42 5.44 11.44
C TYR A 407 12.65 6.33 11.63
N GLY A 408 13.83 5.88 11.20
CA GLY A 408 15.05 6.69 11.13
C GLY A 408 15.92 6.72 12.39
N SER A 409 15.43 6.20 13.52
CA SER A 409 16.16 6.18 14.80
C SER A 409 15.84 4.96 15.65
N THR A 410 16.73 4.66 16.61
CA THR A 410 16.55 3.63 17.64
C THR A 410 17.32 4.06 18.89
N VAL A 411 16.76 3.79 20.07
CA VAL A 411 17.40 3.93 21.38
C VAL A 411 17.94 2.59 21.90
N LEU A 412 17.72 1.51 21.14
CA LEU A 412 18.09 0.15 21.50
C LEU A 412 19.27 -0.35 20.67
N ASP A 413 20.17 -1.06 21.33
CA ASP A 413 21.24 -1.84 20.69
C ASP A 413 20.69 -3.19 20.22
N VAL A 414 19.94 -3.85 21.10
CA VAL A 414 19.30 -5.16 20.85
C VAL A 414 17.86 -5.12 21.34
N LEU A 415 16.93 -5.55 20.50
CA LEU A 415 15.58 -5.95 20.89
C LEU A 415 15.19 -7.17 20.06
N SER A 416 14.91 -8.30 20.69
CA SER A 416 14.37 -9.46 19.97
C SER A 416 13.18 -10.05 20.70
N PHE A 417 12.21 -10.51 19.92
CA PHE A 417 11.08 -11.28 20.40
C PHE A 417 11.30 -12.74 19.97
N MET A 418 11.40 -13.63 20.95
CA MET A 418 11.62 -15.05 20.72
C MET A 418 10.44 -15.81 21.31
N PRO A 419 9.30 -15.92 20.59
CA PRO A 419 8.15 -16.64 21.10
C PRO A 419 8.49 -18.12 21.27
N VAL A 420 8.09 -18.69 22.41
CA VAL A 420 8.34 -20.09 22.76
C VAL A 420 7.09 -20.79 23.29
N VAL A 421 7.02 -22.09 23.07
CA VAL A 421 5.94 -22.95 23.56
C VAL A 421 6.45 -24.35 23.88
N ASN A 422 5.93 -24.99 24.92
CA ASN A 422 6.22 -26.40 25.23
C ASN A 422 5.00 -27.25 24.86
N ASP A 423 4.93 -27.72 23.61
CA ASP A 423 3.75 -28.42 23.07
C ASP A 423 3.41 -29.67 23.88
N LYS A 424 4.40 -30.46 24.27
CA LYS A 424 4.19 -31.68 25.05
C LYS A 424 3.48 -31.41 26.38
N MET A 425 3.80 -30.28 27.02
CA MET A 425 3.13 -29.84 28.25
C MET A 425 1.78 -29.19 27.94
N MET A 426 1.70 -28.34 26.92
CA MET A 426 0.49 -27.57 26.59
C MET A 426 -0.67 -28.46 26.13
N LEU A 427 -0.43 -29.41 25.22
CA LEU A 427 -1.48 -30.24 24.61
C LEU A 427 -2.46 -30.88 25.62
N PRO A 428 -2.01 -31.60 26.67
CA PRO A 428 -2.94 -32.16 27.66
C PRO A 428 -3.65 -31.09 28.50
N LEU A 429 -3.07 -29.90 28.69
CA LEU A 429 -3.72 -28.80 29.43
C LEU A 429 -4.81 -28.11 28.60
N LEU A 430 -4.71 -28.12 27.26
CA LEU A 430 -5.77 -27.60 26.38
C LEU A 430 -7.09 -28.35 26.55
N ASN A 431 -7.05 -29.63 26.93
CA ASN A 431 -8.24 -30.44 27.25
C ASN A 431 -8.83 -30.14 28.64
N ILE A 432 -8.15 -29.34 29.47
CA ILE A 432 -8.63 -28.93 30.79
C ILE A 432 -9.14 -27.49 30.73
N ASP A 433 -8.30 -26.57 30.22
CA ASP A 433 -8.67 -25.18 30.02
C ASP A 433 -7.95 -24.63 28.76
N PRO A 434 -8.62 -24.55 27.60
CA PRO A 434 -7.99 -24.16 26.34
C PRO A 434 -7.48 -22.72 26.35
N ARG A 435 -7.93 -21.88 27.28
CA ARG A 435 -7.51 -20.48 27.42
C ARG A 435 -6.03 -20.35 27.73
N ILE A 436 -5.37 -21.41 28.24
CA ILE A 436 -3.92 -21.44 28.49
C ILE A 436 -3.09 -21.12 27.22
N SER A 437 -3.64 -21.40 26.04
CA SER A 437 -3.04 -21.06 24.75
C SER A 437 -2.90 -19.55 24.49
N GLY A 438 -3.56 -18.67 25.27
CA GLY A 438 -3.37 -17.22 25.19
C GLY A 438 -1.96 -16.72 25.57
N PHE A 439 -1.11 -17.60 26.12
CA PHE A 439 0.34 -17.39 26.26
C PHE A 439 1.15 -18.57 25.66
N GLY A 440 0.55 -19.31 24.73
CA GLY A 440 1.21 -20.39 23.97
C GLY A 440 1.22 -20.06 22.48
N PRO A 441 2.23 -19.35 21.95
CA PRO A 441 3.52 -19.04 22.57
C PRO A 441 3.55 -17.78 23.46
N PHE A 442 4.59 -17.67 24.32
CA PHE A 442 4.94 -16.47 25.11
C PHE A 442 6.36 -15.98 24.77
N ASN A 443 6.72 -14.74 25.10
CA ASN A 443 8.08 -14.27 24.82
C ASN A 443 9.14 -14.82 25.77
N MET A 444 10.27 -15.13 25.15
CA MET A 444 11.58 -14.92 25.75
C MET A 444 12.16 -13.60 25.22
N LEU A 445 12.15 -12.55 26.05
CA LEU A 445 12.63 -11.21 25.69
C LEU A 445 14.14 -11.12 25.85
N ILE A 446 14.81 -10.47 24.89
CA ILE A 446 16.15 -9.88 25.07
C ILE A 446 16.10 -8.40 24.68
N ALA A 447 16.64 -7.55 25.55
CA ALA A 447 16.72 -6.11 25.32
C ALA A 447 18.03 -5.52 25.88
N LYS A 448 18.63 -4.60 25.13
CA LYS A 448 19.76 -3.78 25.56
C LYS A 448 19.62 -2.39 24.97
N LYS A 449 19.73 -1.35 25.81
CA LYS A 449 19.76 0.04 25.33
C LYS A 449 21.16 0.44 24.84
N LEU A 450 21.20 1.50 24.03
CA LEU A 450 22.47 2.03 23.51
C LEU A 450 23.38 2.61 24.61
N ASP A 451 22.80 3.18 25.65
CA ASP A 451 23.48 3.84 26.78
C ASP A 451 23.75 2.92 27.98
N GLU A 452 23.32 1.66 27.91
CA GLU A 452 23.49 0.66 28.98
C GLU A 452 24.60 -0.34 28.64
N ASP A 453 25.41 -0.70 29.66
CA ASP A 453 26.49 -1.70 29.54
C ASP A 453 26.04 -3.12 29.90
N PHE A 454 24.74 -3.35 30.05
CA PHE A 454 24.14 -4.63 30.40
C PHE A 454 23.01 -5.00 29.44
N THR A 455 22.78 -6.30 29.29
CA THR A 455 21.65 -6.89 28.57
C THR A 455 20.63 -7.42 29.57
N GLN A 456 19.34 -7.20 29.29
CA GLN A 456 18.24 -7.76 30.05
C GLN A 456 17.59 -8.91 29.25
N VAL A 457 17.40 -10.04 29.92
CA VAL A 457 16.69 -11.21 29.38
C VAL A 457 15.59 -11.62 30.37
N GLY A 458 14.43 -12.06 29.91
CA GLY A 458 13.39 -12.55 30.82
C GLY A 458 12.08 -12.98 30.17
N HIS A 459 11.16 -13.41 31.01
CA HIS A 459 9.80 -13.81 30.65
C HIS A 459 8.80 -13.40 31.73
N LEU A 460 7.52 -13.30 31.37
CA LEU A 460 6.44 -13.09 32.33
C LEU A 460 6.34 -14.26 33.31
N SER A 461 5.87 -13.97 34.53
CA SER A 461 5.62 -15.01 35.53
C SER A 461 4.47 -15.90 35.06
N PRO A 462 4.61 -17.24 35.10
CA PRO A 462 3.53 -18.15 34.72
C PRO A 462 2.27 -17.94 35.57
N LYS A 463 2.43 -17.57 36.85
CA LYS A 463 1.29 -17.26 37.74
C LYS A 463 0.52 -16.04 37.25
N VAL A 464 1.21 -14.99 36.82
CA VAL A 464 0.57 -13.77 36.29
C VAL A 464 -0.08 -14.03 34.93
N MET A 465 0.55 -14.84 34.07
CA MET A 465 -0.10 -15.30 32.83
C MET A 465 -1.44 -15.98 33.12
N LEU A 466 -1.45 -16.93 34.07
CA LEU A 466 -2.68 -17.64 34.48
C LEU A 466 -3.73 -16.71 35.11
N ASP A 467 -3.30 -15.71 35.87
CA ASP A 467 -4.18 -14.70 36.47
C ASP A 467 -4.82 -13.80 35.40
N ILE A 468 -4.04 -13.35 34.40
CA ILE A 468 -4.54 -12.60 33.24
C ILE A 468 -5.58 -13.43 32.48
N LEU A 469 -5.30 -14.72 32.24
CA LEU A 469 -6.23 -15.61 31.55
C LEU A 469 -7.49 -15.95 32.39
N GLY A 470 -7.47 -15.69 33.70
CA GLY A 470 -8.56 -16.05 34.61
C GLY A 470 -8.66 -17.56 34.88
N ILE A 471 -7.53 -18.28 34.82
CA ILE A 471 -7.47 -19.73 35.02
C ILE A 471 -7.27 -20.04 36.51
N LYS A 472 -8.24 -20.73 37.10
CA LYS A 472 -8.23 -21.12 38.53
C LYS A 472 -8.00 -22.62 38.75
N ASP A 473 -8.00 -23.42 37.68
CA ASP A 473 -7.80 -24.87 37.79
C ASP A 473 -6.40 -25.19 38.33
N GLN A 474 -6.34 -25.87 39.47
CA GLN A 474 -5.09 -26.09 40.19
C GLN A 474 -4.10 -26.96 39.40
N LYS A 475 -4.59 -27.96 38.67
CA LYS A 475 -3.75 -28.85 37.86
C LYS A 475 -3.10 -28.09 36.70
N VAL A 476 -3.88 -27.22 36.02
CA VAL A 476 -3.33 -26.33 34.98
C VAL A 476 -2.30 -25.38 35.59
N ARG A 477 -2.62 -24.75 36.73
CA ARG A 477 -1.72 -23.78 37.37
C ARG A 477 -0.39 -24.41 37.82
N ASP A 478 -0.43 -25.57 38.43
CA ASP A 478 0.77 -26.28 38.90
C ASP A 478 1.62 -26.78 37.74
N THR A 479 1.00 -27.45 36.76
CA THR A 479 1.73 -28.02 35.61
C THR A 479 2.37 -26.93 34.76
N PHE A 480 1.64 -25.84 34.49
CA PHE A 480 2.16 -24.73 33.70
C PHE A 480 3.29 -24.01 34.42
N THR A 481 3.14 -23.74 35.72
CA THR A 481 4.18 -23.07 36.53
C THR A 481 5.44 -23.92 36.64
N GLU A 482 5.32 -25.24 36.85
CA GLU A 482 6.45 -26.16 36.97
C GLU A 482 7.30 -26.19 35.69
N SER A 483 6.68 -26.01 34.53
CA SER A 483 7.41 -26.02 33.25
C SER A 483 8.50 -24.94 33.14
N PHE A 484 8.39 -23.85 33.90
CA PHE A 484 9.36 -22.76 33.90
C PHE A 484 10.59 -23.05 34.78
N VAL A 485 10.56 -24.04 35.68
CA VAL A 485 11.70 -24.36 36.56
C VAL A 485 12.93 -24.77 35.74
N ALA A 486 12.74 -25.63 34.74
CA ALA A 486 13.81 -26.06 33.86
C ALA A 486 14.30 -24.92 32.94
N LEU A 487 13.40 -24.02 32.55
CA LEU A 487 13.71 -22.85 31.73
C LEU A 487 14.58 -21.85 32.51
N ASP A 488 14.17 -21.48 33.73
CA ASP A 488 14.94 -20.62 34.65
C ASP A 488 16.34 -21.18 34.90
N ALA A 489 16.44 -22.47 35.22
CA ALA A 489 17.71 -23.14 35.47
C ALA A 489 18.61 -23.14 34.22
N MET A 490 18.04 -23.28 33.02
CA MET A 490 18.78 -23.18 31.77
C MET A 490 19.31 -21.75 31.56
N ILE A 491 18.50 -20.72 31.77
CA ILE A 491 18.93 -19.33 31.60
C ILE A 491 20.08 -19.00 32.59
N GLU A 492 19.95 -19.42 33.85
CA GLU A 492 20.97 -19.22 34.88
C GLU A 492 22.29 -19.91 34.51
N LYS A 493 22.22 -21.15 34.04
CA LYS A 493 23.39 -21.92 33.61
C LYS A 493 24.05 -21.34 32.37
N GLU A 494 23.24 -20.96 31.38
CA GLU A 494 23.71 -20.62 30.04
C GLU A 494 24.07 -19.14 29.90
N LEU A 495 23.42 -18.21 30.58
CA LEU A 495 23.75 -16.77 30.51
C LEU A 495 24.40 -16.24 31.79
N GLY A 496 24.00 -16.77 32.94
CA GLY A 496 24.36 -16.22 34.25
C GLY A 496 23.69 -14.86 34.52
N GLY A 497 24.39 -13.98 35.22
CA GLY A 497 23.90 -12.64 35.58
C GLY A 497 23.06 -12.59 36.84
N LYS A 498 22.57 -11.39 37.18
CA LYS A 498 21.78 -11.16 38.40
C LYS A 498 20.31 -11.45 38.13
N LYS A 499 19.76 -12.51 38.74
CA LYS A 499 18.32 -12.78 38.77
C LYS A 499 17.62 -11.73 39.62
N SER A 500 16.52 -11.19 39.11
CA SER A 500 15.67 -10.21 39.76
C SER A 500 14.22 -10.42 39.35
N HIS A 501 13.31 -9.77 40.07
CA HIS A 501 11.88 -9.87 39.79
C HIS A 501 11.31 -8.47 39.55
N LEU A 502 10.54 -8.35 38.48
CA LEU A 502 9.80 -7.12 38.18
C LEU A 502 8.49 -7.15 38.99
N PRO A 503 8.19 -6.16 39.85
CA PRO A 503 6.97 -6.19 40.65
C PRO A 503 5.73 -5.93 39.81
N LEU A 504 4.65 -6.67 40.06
CA LEU A 504 3.33 -6.38 39.50
C LEU A 504 2.73 -5.16 40.18
N LYS A 505 2.25 -4.19 39.39
CA LYS A 505 1.55 -3.01 39.92
C LYS A 505 0.08 -3.30 40.20
N LYS A 506 -0.69 -3.60 39.16
CA LYS A 506 -2.09 -4.08 39.24
C LYS A 506 -2.47 -4.79 37.95
N LEU A 507 -3.57 -5.55 37.97
CA LEU A 507 -4.22 -6.03 36.77
C LEU A 507 -5.48 -5.20 36.50
N PRO A 508 -5.88 -4.99 35.24
CA PRO A 508 -7.13 -4.32 34.92
C PRO A 508 -8.33 -5.19 35.33
N GLU A 509 -9.51 -4.57 35.52
CA GLU A 509 -10.74 -5.30 35.88
C GLU A 509 -11.14 -6.33 34.81
N GLN A 510 -10.97 -5.96 33.54
CA GLN A 510 -11.12 -6.86 32.40
C GLN A 510 -9.75 -7.17 31.81
N THR A 511 -9.31 -8.41 31.98
CA THR A 511 -8.00 -8.88 31.51
C THR A 511 -8.07 -9.56 30.14
N MET A 512 -9.25 -10.02 29.71
CA MET A 512 -9.44 -10.83 28.50
C MET A 512 -10.49 -10.25 27.55
N LEU A 513 -10.26 -10.51 26.27
CA LEU A 513 -11.22 -10.47 25.18
C LEU A 513 -11.58 -11.92 24.82
N THR A 514 -12.87 -12.24 24.70
CA THR A 514 -13.32 -13.59 24.34
C THR A 514 -14.54 -13.48 23.44
N TYR A 515 -14.51 -14.21 22.33
CA TYR A 515 -15.49 -14.13 21.25
C TYR A 515 -15.89 -15.51 20.76
N GLU A 516 -17.10 -15.63 20.24
CA GLU A 516 -17.61 -16.80 19.54
C GLU A 516 -18.06 -16.42 18.13
N TYR A 517 -17.64 -17.19 17.14
CA TYR A 517 -18.12 -17.11 15.77
C TYR A 517 -18.88 -18.37 15.39
N THR A 518 -20.14 -18.22 14.99
CA THR A 518 -20.95 -19.36 14.50
C THR A 518 -20.90 -19.38 12.97
N PHE A 519 -20.41 -20.46 12.40
CA PHE A 519 -20.35 -20.66 10.94
C PHE A 519 -21.39 -21.68 10.46
N GLU A 520 -21.73 -21.64 9.17
CA GLU A 520 -22.61 -22.64 8.57
C GLU A 520 -21.93 -24.01 8.57
N PRO A 521 -22.67 -25.11 8.83
CA PRO A 521 -22.09 -26.45 8.77
C PRO A 521 -21.40 -26.71 7.44
N VAL A 522 -20.13 -27.11 7.50
CA VAL A 522 -19.31 -27.46 6.32
C VAL A 522 -19.06 -28.96 6.28
N GLU A 523 -18.95 -29.52 5.08
CA GLU A 523 -18.55 -30.92 4.89
C GLU A 523 -17.06 -31.14 5.19
N ASP A 524 -16.24 -30.10 4.97
CA ASP A 524 -14.80 -30.11 5.21
C ASP A 524 -14.39 -28.89 6.04
N ILE A 525 -13.93 -29.14 7.27
CA ILE A 525 -13.50 -28.10 8.20
C ILE A 525 -12.24 -27.39 7.73
N GLU A 526 -11.38 -28.05 6.95
CA GLU A 526 -10.16 -27.43 6.41
C GLU A 526 -10.51 -26.33 5.39
N ASP A 527 -11.55 -26.53 4.58
CA ASP A 527 -12.05 -25.53 3.62
C ASP A 527 -12.63 -24.30 4.35
N PHE A 528 -13.35 -24.51 5.46
CA PHE A 528 -13.80 -23.42 6.33
C PHE A 528 -12.62 -22.65 6.93
N MET A 529 -11.64 -23.37 7.50
CA MET A 529 -10.46 -22.76 8.10
C MET A 529 -9.69 -21.91 7.09
N ASP A 530 -9.47 -22.41 5.87
CA ASP A 530 -8.77 -21.67 4.82
C ASP A 530 -9.50 -20.37 4.43
N GLU A 531 -10.83 -20.39 4.37
CA GLU A 531 -11.63 -19.20 4.07
C GLU A 531 -11.62 -18.21 5.25
N PHE A 532 -11.88 -18.71 6.46
CA PHE A 532 -11.93 -17.89 7.66
C PHE A 532 -10.57 -17.24 7.95
N GLN A 533 -9.47 -18.01 7.94
CA GLN A 533 -8.13 -17.49 8.15
C GLN A 533 -7.77 -16.43 7.10
N GLY A 534 -8.16 -16.62 5.85
CA GLY A 534 -7.97 -15.60 4.81
C GLY A 534 -8.67 -14.30 5.14
N LYS A 535 -9.96 -14.34 5.50
CA LYS A 535 -10.74 -13.15 5.88
C LYS A 535 -10.20 -12.48 7.14
N PHE A 536 -9.84 -13.29 8.14
CA PHE A 536 -9.30 -12.82 9.41
C PHE A 536 -7.95 -12.12 9.20
N GLU A 537 -7.01 -12.75 8.49
CA GLU A 537 -5.70 -12.16 8.21
C GLU A 537 -5.85 -10.87 7.39
N ASP A 538 -6.75 -10.85 6.41
CA ASP A 538 -6.97 -9.66 5.56
C ASP A 538 -7.53 -8.49 6.38
N ALA A 539 -8.55 -8.72 7.23
CA ALA A 539 -9.12 -7.67 8.09
C ALA A 539 -8.10 -7.08 9.07
N PHE A 540 -7.20 -7.89 9.63
CA PHE A 540 -6.15 -7.40 10.51
C PHE A 540 -5.03 -6.69 9.73
N ILE A 541 -4.65 -7.17 8.54
CA ILE A 541 -3.62 -6.52 7.71
C ILE A 541 -4.09 -5.17 7.18
N GLU A 542 -5.37 -5.03 6.84
CA GLU A 542 -6.00 -3.76 6.45
C GLU A 542 -5.85 -2.69 7.55
N LYS A 543 -5.87 -3.10 8.83
CA LYS A 543 -5.58 -2.25 10.00
C LYS A 543 -4.11 -2.23 10.42
N GLU A 544 -3.20 -2.41 9.48
CA GLU A 544 -1.75 -2.41 9.70
C GLU A 544 -1.20 -3.45 10.70
N TYR A 545 -2.02 -4.41 11.15
CA TYR A 545 -1.51 -5.53 11.95
C TYR A 545 -0.71 -6.48 11.06
N LEU A 546 0.41 -6.92 11.60
CA LEU A 546 1.21 -8.00 11.08
C LEU A 546 0.85 -9.29 11.81
N ILE A 547 0.61 -10.34 11.04
CA ILE A 547 0.62 -11.71 11.54
C ILE A 547 2.08 -12.12 11.75
N ALA A 548 2.61 -11.80 12.93
CA ALA A 548 4.00 -12.03 13.29
C ALA A 548 4.31 -13.51 13.56
N GLY A 549 3.30 -14.36 13.76
CA GLY A 549 3.50 -15.79 13.92
C GLY A 549 2.19 -16.58 13.89
N TYR A 550 2.31 -17.88 13.68
CA TYR A 550 1.20 -18.81 13.63
C TYR A 550 1.63 -20.17 14.18
N HIS A 551 0.90 -20.67 15.18
CA HIS A 551 1.18 -21.98 15.78
C HIS A 551 -0.07 -22.87 15.75
N ASN A 552 0.00 -24.02 15.08
CA ASN A 552 -1.09 -24.99 15.03
C ASN A 552 -0.84 -26.10 16.06
N PHE A 553 -1.61 -26.10 17.15
CA PHE A 553 -1.46 -27.10 18.20
C PHE A 553 -1.82 -28.50 17.73
N MET A 554 -2.70 -28.66 16.73
CA MET A 554 -3.02 -29.97 16.14
C MET A 554 -1.83 -30.61 15.42
N GLU A 555 -0.76 -29.84 15.15
CA GLU A 555 0.46 -30.28 14.48
C GLU A 555 1.71 -30.14 15.37
N GLY A 556 1.56 -29.77 16.65
CA GLY A 556 2.67 -29.44 17.56
C GLY A 556 3.55 -30.65 17.93
N THR A 557 2.97 -31.84 17.99
CA THR A 557 3.66 -33.12 18.23
C THR A 557 3.11 -34.22 17.31
N PRO A 558 3.83 -35.34 17.10
CA PRO A 558 3.34 -36.44 16.28
C PRO A 558 1.99 -37.03 16.72
N ASP A 559 1.69 -36.97 18.02
CA ASP A 559 0.46 -37.46 18.66
C ASP A 559 -0.57 -36.34 18.94
N ALA A 560 -0.30 -35.09 18.54
CA ALA A 560 -1.14 -33.95 18.91
C ALA A 560 -2.60 -34.09 18.47
N ALA A 561 -2.86 -34.58 17.26
CA ALA A 561 -4.21 -34.81 16.76
C ALA A 561 -4.98 -35.89 17.56
N GLU A 562 -4.27 -36.86 18.15
CA GLU A 562 -4.87 -37.87 19.02
C GLU A 562 -5.16 -37.30 20.42
N VAL A 563 -4.22 -36.52 20.97
CA VAL A 563 -4.39 -35.85 22.27
C VAL A 563 -5.53 -34.82 22.20
N LEU A 564 -5.64 -34.07 21.10
CA LEU A 564 -6.66 -33.06 20.85
C LEU A 564 -7.85 -33.58 20.02
N LYS A 565 -8.17 -34.88 20.13
CA LYS A 565 -9.29 -35.51 19.39
C LYS A 565 -10.66 -34.85 19.60
N ASP A 566 -10.80 -34.08 20.69
CA ASP A 566 -12.02 -33.34 21.04
C ASP A 566 -12.08 -31.94 20.40
N TYR A 567 -11.15 -31.64 19.48
CA TYR A 567 -11.13 -30.45 18.63
C TYR A 567 -11.11 -30.83 17.15
N ASP A 568 -11.81 -30.06 16.32
CA ASP A 568 -11.65 -30.11 14.86
C ASP A 568 -10.49 -29.22 14.39
N ALA A 569 -10.19 -28.16 15.15
CA ALA A 569 -9.07 -27.25 14.87
C ALA A 569 -8.61 -26.53 16.14
N PHE A 570 -7.31 -26.26 16.26
CA PHE A 570 -6.75 -25.47 17.37
C PHE A 570 -5.44 -24.78 16.94
N TRP A 571 -5.44 -23.45 16.88
CA TRP A 571 -4.25 -22.67 16.56
C TRP A 571 -4.17 -21.34 17.32
N THR A 572 -3.02 -20.67 17.23
CA THR A 572 -2.82 -19.31 17.73
C THR A 572 -2.20 -18.42 16.66
N TYR A 573 -2.59 -17.15 16.68
CA TYR A 573 -1.95 -16.07 15.94
C TYR A 573 -1.16 -15.18 16.89
N SER A 574 0.04 -14.80 16.47
CA SER A 574 0.84 -13.77 17.12
C SER A 574 0.64 -12.46 16.37
N LEU A 575 -0.11 -11.53 16.94
CA LEU A 575 -0.36 -10.22 16.32
C LEU A 575 0.72 -9.20 16.70
N CYS A 576 1.03 -8.30 15.78
CA CYS A 576 1.96 -7.20 15.98
C CYS A 576 1.47 -5.96 15.23
N HIS A 577 1.63 -4.77 15.81
CA HIS A 577 1.36 -3.51 15.13
C HIS A 577 2.63 -2.66 15.18
N LEU A 578 3.21 -2.31 14.02
CA LEU A 578 4.58 -1.75 13.97
C LEU A 578 4.67 -0.36 14.60
N GLU A 579 3.67 0.49 14.38
CA GLU A 579 3.63 1.83 14.98
C GLU A 579 3.50 1.74 16.52
N PHE A 580 2.52 0.98 17.03
CA PHE A 580 2.38 0.67 18.44
C PHE A 580 3.69 0.14 19.05
N SER A 581 4.30 -0.85 18.41
CA SER A 581 5.51 -1.49 18.93
C SER A 581 6.70 -0.54 18.96
N TYR A 582 6.91 0.25 17.90
CA TYR A 582 7.96 1.27 17.88
C TYR A 582 7.78 2.28 19.02
N ASN A 583 6.58 2.84 19.16
CA ASN A 583 6.28 3.83 20.18
C ASN A 583 6.35 3.27 21.61
N MET A 584 6.05 1.99 21.79
CA MET A 584 6.18 1.31 23.08
C MET A 584 7.65 1.02 23.44
N PHE A 585 8.44 0.49 22.49
CA PHE A 585 9.73 -0.12 22.78
C PHE A 585 10.97 0.70 22.41
N ASP A 586 10.90 1.63 21.45
CA ASP A 586 12.12 2.16 20.79
C ASP A 586 12.06 3.68 20.49
N THR A 587 11.34 4.41 21.34
CA THR A 587 11.28 5.89 21.37
C THR A 587 11.91 6.46 22.63
N GLU A 588 11.97 7.79 22.75
CA GLU A 588 12.40 8.45 23.99
C GLU A 588 11.54 7.98 25.18
N ASN A 589 12.19 7.63 26.29
CA ASN A 589 11.55 7.00 27.47
C ASN A 589 10.88 5.64 27.21
N ALA A 590 11.32 4.93 26.17
CA ALA A 590 10.87 3.59 25.80
C ALA A 590 10.74 2.63 26.97
N LYS A 591 9.79 1.70 26.84
CA LYS A 591 9.53 0.60 27.78
C LYS A 591 9.88 -0.73 27.10
N PRO A 592 11.16 -1.03 26.80
CA PRO A 592 11.53 -2.28 26.11
C PRO A 592 11.09 -3.53 26.88
N LEU A 593 11.00 -3.44 28.22
CA LEU A 593 10.47 -4.51 29.08
C LEU A 593 8.98 -4.79 28.89
N ALA A 594 8.20 -3.88 28.29
CA ALA A 594 6.84 -4.20 27.87
C ALA A 594 6.83 -5.31 26.80
N GLY A 595 7.95 -5.54 26.12
CA GLY A 595 8.14 -6.65 25.19
C GLY A 595 7.94 -8.03 25.82
N LEU A 596 7.95 -8.15 27.15
CA LEU A 596 7.60 -9.40 27.86
C LEU A 596 6.19 -9.90 27.54
N PHE A 597 5.27 -8.99 27.20
CA PHE A 597 3.92 -9.35 26.79
C PHE A 597 3.85 -9.77 25.32
N ALA A 598 4.73 -9.29 24.43
CA ALA A 598 4.74 -9.71 23.03
C ALA A 598 5.12 -11.21 22.91
N PRO A 599 4.63 -11.98 21.92
CA PRO A 599 3.63 -11.58 20.95
C PRO A 599 2.24 -11.42 21.58
N CYS A 600 1.40 -10.63 20.92
CA CYS A 600 -0.02 -10.57 21.23
C CYS A 600 -0.70 -11.86 20.75
N THR A 601 -0.69 -12.88 21.59
CA THR A 601 -1.19 -14.22 21.23
C THR A 601 -2.72 -14.28 21.32
N MET A 602 -3.36 -14.46 20.16
CA MET A 602 -4.78 -14.73 20.02
C MET A 602 -5.00 -16.21 19.73
N TYR A 603 -5.70 -16.92 20.61
CA TYR A 603 -6.04 -18.33 20.41
C TYR A 603 -7.36 -18.51 19.72
N MET A 604 -7.46 -19.62 18.97
CA MET A 604 -8.63 -19.99 18.19
C MET A 604 -8.80 -21.51 18.21
N PHE A 605 -10.02 -21.99 18.49
CA PHE A 605 -10.32 -23.42 18.38
C PHE A 605 -11.77 -23.71 18.02
N ILE A 606 -11.98 -24.89 17.45
CA ILE A 606 -13.30 -25.42 17.09
C ILE A 606 -13.48 -26.74 17.83
N PRO A 607 -14.42 -26.85 18.79
CA PRO A 607 -14.73 -28.12 19.45
C PRO A 607 -15.18 -29.17 18.43
N LYS A 608 -14.92 -30.46 18.71
CA LYS A 608 -15.27 -31.55 17.81
C LYS A 608 -16.76 -31.57 17.47
N GLY A 609 -17.08 -31.58 16.18
CA GLY A 609 -18.44 -31.60 15.66
C GLY A 609 -19.24 -30.31 15.90
N SER A 610 -18.56 -29.22 16.28
CA SER A 610 -19.17 -27.92 16.52
C SER A 610 -19.04 -27.02 15.30
N ASN A 611 -20.03 -26.17 15.08
CA ASN A 611 -19.98 -25.07 14.11
C ASN A 611 -19.63 -23.72 14.77
N LYS A 612 -18.97 -23.77 15.93
CA LYS A 612 -18.56 -22.61 16.72
C LYS A 612 -17.05 -22.55 16.80
N LEU A 613 -16.50 -21.43 16.37
CA LEU A 613 -15.12 -21.04 16.57
C LEU A 613 -15.03 -20.13 17.81
N ILE A 614 -14.23 -20.53 18.79
CA ILE A 614 -13.94 -19.74 19.98
C ILE A 614 -12.63 -19.01 19.79
N VAL A 615 -12.63 -17.71 20.05
CA VAL A 615 -11.47 -16.82 19.89
C VAL A 615 -11.20 -16.11 21.21
N GLY A 616 -9.95 -16.00 21.63
CA GLY A 616 -9.62 -15.19 22.80
C GLY A 616 -8.19 -14.67 22.82
N MET A 617 -8.02 -13.54 23.49
CA MET A 617 -6.75 -12.82 23.61
C MET A 617 -6.77 -11.99 24.89
N TYR A 618 -5.62 -11.81 25.55
CA TYR A 618 -5.54 -10.86 26.67
C TYR A 618 -5.55 -9.41 26.17
N ARG A 619 -6.11 -8.50 26.97
CA ARG A 619 -6.16 -7.07 26.64
C ARG A 619 -4.78 -6.41 26.73
N LEU A 620 -4.51 -5.42 25.89
CA LEU A 620 -3.29 -4.61 25.95
C LEU A 620 -3.24 -3.76 27.21
N HIS A 621 -4.36 -3.44 27.86
CA HIS A 621 -4.38 -2.80 29.18
C HIS A 621 -3.62 -3.61 30.25
N ASN A 622 -3.46 -4.93 30.06
CA ASN A 622 -2.58 -5.70 30.96
C ASN A 622 -1.14 -5.17 30.93
N TRP A 623 -0.68 -4.57 29.84
CA TRP A 623 0.66 -4.02 29.71
C TRP A 623 0.81 -2.78 30.60
N THR A 624 -0.08 -1.80 30.42
CA THR A 624 -0.03 -0.51 31.11
C THR A 624 -0.23 -0.68 32.60
N ASP A 625 -1.27 -1.41 33.01
CA ASP A 625 -1.62 -1.61 34.41
C ASP A 625 -0.59 -2.45 35.16
N SER A 626 -0.04 -3.50 34.53
CA SER A 626 0.94 -4.36 35.19
C SER A 626 2.29 -3.68 35.38
N LEU A 627 2.72 -2.88 34.40
CA LEU A 627 4.01 -2.18 34.41
C LEU A 627 3.92 -0.79 35.05
N GLY A 628 2.72 -0.27 35.30
CA GLY A 628 2.50 1.09 35.77
C GLY A 628 2.92 2.14 34.73
N ILE A 629 2.63 1.89 33.45
CA ILE A 629 2.88 2.85 32.38
C ILE A 629 1.79 3.91 32.46
N THR A 630 2.18 5.13 32.84
CA THR A 630 1.29 6.30 32.94
C THR A 630 1.56 7.33 31.85
N ASP A 631 2.47 7.02 30.93
CA ASP A 631 2.79 7.88 29.79
C ASP A 631 1.57 7.97 28.87
N GLU A 632 0.99 9.15 28.77
CA GLU A 632 -0.32 9.35 28.12
C GLU A 632 -0.32 8.90 26.66
N LYS A 633 0.78 9.11 25.93
CA LYS A 633 0.92 8.66 24.53
C LYS A 633 0.85 7.14 24.42
N ARG A 634 1.59 6.41 25.27
CA ARG A 634 1.57 4.94 25.28
C ARG A 634 0.26 4.35 25.80
N VAL A 635 -0.37 5.00 26.77
CA VAL A 635 -1.70 4.59 27.27
C VAL A 635 -2.74 4.76 26.16
N LYS A 636 -2.75 5.90 25.44
CA LYS A 636 -3.65 6.12 24.30
C LYS A 636 -3.47 5.09 23.19
N LEU A 637 -2.22 4.70 22.89
CA LEU A 637 -1.94 3.63 21.92
C LEU A 637 -2.51 2.28 22.38
N VAL A 638 -2.39 1.95 23.67
CA VAL A 638 -3.01 0.75 24.25
C VAL A 638 -4.53 0.83 24.16
N GLU A 639 -5.13 1.98 24.51
CA GLU A 639 -6.58 2.21 24.42
C GLU A 639 -7.10 2.10 22.98
N LYS A 640 -6.37 2.63 21.98
CA LYS A 640 -6.73 2.50 20.56
C LYS A 640 -6.85 1.03 20.18
N LEU A 641 -5.79 0.25 20.38
CA LEU A 641 -5.77 -1.15 19.96
C LEU A 641 -6.73 -2.03 20.78
N ASP A 642 -6.93 -1.73 22.07
CA ASP A 642 -7.90 -2.46 22.91
C ASP A 642 -9.37 -2.16 22.57
N ARG A 643 -9.62 -1.17 21.71
CA ARG A 643 -10.93 -0.89 21.10
C ARG A 643 -11.01 -1.50 19.70
N GLU A 644 -9.98 -1.30 18.90
CA GLU A 644 -9.89 -1.74 17.50
C GLU A 644 -9.96 -3.28 17.34
N ILE A 645 -9.25 -4.04 18.20
CA ILE A 645 -9.29 -5.51 18.13
C ILE A 645 -10.72 -6.06 18.36
N PRO A 646 -11.45 -5.65 19.42
CA PRO A 646 -12.89 -5.93 19.55
C PRO A 646 -13.75 -5.59 18.34
N GLU A 647 -13.55 -4.40 17.75
CA GLU A 647 -14.31 -3.92 16.59
C GLU A 647 -14.05 -4.82 15.36
N LEU A 648 -12.79 -5.17 15.09
CA LEU A 648 -12.41 -6.11 14.04
C LEU A 648 -12.98 -7.51 14.22
N LEU A 649 -12.96 -8.05 15.45
CA LEU A 649 -13.57 -9.34 15.73
C LEU A 649 -15.10 -9.28 15.53
N THR A 650 -15.73 -8.17 15.89
CA THR A 650 -17.18 -8.00 15.71
C THR A 650 -17.55 -7.85 14.24
N SER A 651 -16.76 -7.13 13.44
CA SER A 651 -16.98 -6.95 12.00
C SER A 651 -16.86 -8.27 11.22
N LEU A 652 -16.04 -9.20 11.69
CA LEU A 652 -15.94 -10.57 11.20
C LEU A 652 -17.13 -11.48 11.60
N GLY A 653 -18.15 -10.92 12.27
CA GLY A 653 -19.37 -11.61 12.69
C GLY A 653 -19.24 -12.35 14.02
N MET A 654 -18.18 -12.09 14.79
CA MET A 654 -18.00 -12.72 16.10
C MET A 654 -18.79 -11.98 17.18
N LYS A 655 -19.18 -12.71 18.23
CA LYS A 655 -19.94 -12.16 19.36
C LYS A 655 -19.12 -12.26 20.63
N ALA A 656 -18.99 -11.15 21.35
CA ALA A 656 -18.32 -11.14 22.65
C ALA A 656 -19.04 -12.08 23.63
N ILE A 657 -18.27 -12.88 24.36
CA ILE A 657 -18.75 -13.81 25.38
C ILE A 657 -17.93 -13.64 26.67
N PRO A 658 -18.46 -14.04 27.84
CA PRO A 658 -17.70 -14.01 29.09
C PRO A 658 -16.44 -14.88 29.02
N ASN A 659 -15.35 -14.42 29.64
CA ASN A 659 -14.14 -15.22 29.81
C ASN A 659 -14.35 -16.31 30.89
N VAL A 660 -14.94 -17.42 30.49
CA VAL A 660 -15.11 -18.64 31.30
C VAL A 660 -14.43 -19.82 30.61
N ASN A 661 -14.16 -20.90 31.36
CA ASN A 661 -13.63 -22.12 30.75
C ASN A 661 -14.66 -22.63 29.72
N PRO A 662 -14.31 -22.69 28.41
CA PRO A 662 -15.26 -23.07 27.36
C PRO A 662 -15.74 -24.52 27.48
N LEU A 663 -15.00 -25.38 28.18
CA LEU A 663 -15.30 -26.80 28.33
C LEU A 663 -16.30 -27.09 29.47
N THR A 664 -16.52 -26.14 30.39
CA THR A 664 -17.45 -26.34 31.52
C THR A 664 -18.89 -25.90 31.22
N GLY A 665 -19.14 -25.31 30.04
CA GLY A 665 -20.47 -25.02 29.51
C GLY A 665 -20.75 -25.88 28.27
N SER A 666 -21.32 -27.07 28.42
CA SER A 666 -21.53 -28.00 27.30
C SER A 666 -22.47 -27.43 26.23
N PRO A 667 -22.16 -27.52 24.92
CA PRO A 667 -23.18 -27.55 23.88
C PRO A 667 -23.93 -28.88 23.97
N LYS A 668 -25.27 -28.84 24.03
CA LYS A 668 -26.08 -30.04 23.77
C LYS A 668 -25.76 -30.55 22.35
N PRO A 669 -25.58 -31.86 22.14
CA PRO A 669 -25.43 -32.42 20.80
C PRO A 669 -26.64 -32.04 19.94
N ILE A 670 -26.41 -31.44 18.77
CA ILE A 670 -27.46 -31.27 17.79
C ILE A 670 -27.84 -32.67 17.29
N ALA A 671 -29.09 -33.07 17.57
CA ALA A 671 -29.66 -34.29 17.02
C ALA A 671 -29.58 -34.24 15.49
N LYS A 672 -29.07 -35.33 14.89
CA LYS A 672 -29.09 -35.52 13.43
C LYS A 672 -30.49 -35.18 12.88
N PRO A 673 -30.63 -34.36 11.84
CA PRO A 673 -31.92 -34.18 11.20
C PRO A 673 -32.37 -35.52 10.62
N ALA A 674 -33.52 -35.99 11.08
CA ALA A 674 -34.22 -37.12 10.51
C ALA A 674 -34.55 -36.83 9.04
N VAL A 675 -34.25 -37.79 8.18
CA VAL A 675 -34.77 -37.87 6.81
C VAL A 675 -36.29 -37.75 6.87
N THR A 676 -36.85 -36.62 6.45
CA THR A 676 -38.31 -36.48 6.28
C THR A 676 -38.65 -35.79 4.98
N GLN A 677 -39.75 -36.26 4.41
CA GLN A 677 -40.02 -36.30 2.99
C GLN A 677 -40.50 -34.96 2.43
N LYS A 678 -40.23 -34.78 1.13
CA LYS A 678 -40.83 -33.79 0.24
C LYS A 678 -42.33 -33.64 0.52
N ARG A 679 -42.79 -32.43 0.83
CA ARG A 679 -44.20 -32.05 0.67
C ARG A 679 -44.33 -30.87 -0.27
N LYS A 680 -45.14 -31.10 -1.30
CA LYS A 680 -45.47 -30.25 -2.46
C LYS A 680 -46.23 -28.99 -2.02
N VAL A 681 -45.95 -27.86 -2.69
CA VAL A 681 -46.86 -26.70 -2.74
C VAL A 681 -47.49 -26.67 -4.15
N PRO A 682 -48.79 -26.35 -4.31
CA PRO A 682 -49.56 -26.59 -5.53
C PRO A 682 -49.31 -25.56 -6.64
N ILE A 683 -49.48 -26.04 -7.87
CA ILE A 683 -49.35 -25.35 -9.16
C ILE A 683 -50.72 -24.78 -9.57
N VAL A 684 -50.77 -23.50 -9.98
CA VAL A 684 -51.79 -22.93 -10.87
C VAL A 684 -51.06 -22.00 -11.87
N PRO A 685 -51.44 -21.98 -13.16
CA PRO A 685 -50.50 -22.21 -14.25
C PRO A 685 -50.06 -20.97 -15.04
N ALA A 686 -48.87 -21.09 -15.62
CA ALA A 686 -48.28 -20.16 -16.56
C ALA A 686 -48.57 -20.54 -18.04
N LYS A 687 -48.76 -19.51 -18.87
CA LYS A 687 -48.33 -19.43 -20.28
C LYS A 687 -48.52 -17.99 -20.79
N PRO A 688 -47.78 -17.52 -21.82
CA PRO A 688 -46.42 -17.87 -22.26
C PRO A 688 -45.50 -16.63 -22.44
N SER A 689 -44.24 -16.75 -22.03
CA SER A 689 -43.15 -15.89 -22.50
C SER A 689 -42.60 -16.43 -23.83
N ALA A 690 -42.47 -15.55 -24.82
CA ALA A 690 -41.94 -15.87 -26.14
C ALA A 690 -40.42 -15.63 -26.20
N LYS A 691 -39.71 -16.72 -26.52
CA LYS A 691 -38.43 -16.85 -27.25
C LYS A 691 -37.46 -15.66 -27.25
N LYS A 692 -36.33 -15.83 -26.56
CA LYS A 692 -35.03 -15.27 -26.95
C LYS A 692 -34.32 -16.30 -27.85
N GLU A 693 -34.06 -15.90 -29.09
CA GLU A 693 -33.26 -16.64 -30.06
C GLU A 693 -31.90 -15.95 -30.19
N GLU A 694 -30.85 -16.77 -30.32
CA GLU A 694 -29.45 -16.37 -30.49
C GLU A 694 -29.23 -15.56 -31.77
N THR A 695 -28.26 -14.63 -31.79
CA THR A 695 -27.48 -14.42 -33.02
C THR A 695 -26.11 -13.79 -32.81
N LYS A 696 -25.21 -14.25 -33.69
CA LYS A 696 -23.77 -14.04 -33.81
C LYS A 696 -23.37 -12.62 -34.23
N ALA A 697 -22.12 -12.29 -33.92
CA ALA A 697 -21.38 -11.15 -34.44
C ALA A 697 -21.08 -11.23 -35.95
N LYS A 698 -21.17 -10.10 -36.67
CA LYS A 698 -20.12 -9.52 -37.56
C LYS A 698 -20.58 -8.23 -38.29
N THR A 699 -19.74 -7.19 -38.13
CA THR A 699 -19.26 -6.17 -39.12
C THR A 699 -20.22 -5.34 -40.00
N ALA A 700 -20.13 -3.99 -39.90
CA ALA A 700 -20.01 -3.01 -41.01
C ALA A 700 -20.15 -1.56 -40.49
N THR A 701 -19.15 -0.68 -40.63
CA THR A 701 -18.96 0.33 -41.71
C THR A 701 -19.94 1.50 -41.65
N THR A 702 -19.46 2.64 -41.15
CA THR A 702 -20.16 3.92 -41.04
C THR A 702 -20.16 4.67 -42.38
N THR A 703 -21.34 5.11 -42.83
CA THR A 703 -21.52 6.07 -43.94
C THR A 703 -22.09 7.37 -43.35
N GLU A 704 -21.43 8.50 -43.58
CA GLU A 704 -21.87 9.82 -43.11
C GLU A 704 -23.05 10.34 -43.95
N THR A 705 -24.17 10.66 -43.28
CA THR A 705 -25.27 11.45 -43.85
C THR A 705 -25.55 12.68 -42.99
N LYS A 706 -25.75 13.83 -43.67
CA LYS A 706 -25.95 15.17 -43.11
C LYS A 706 -27.21 15.21 -42.21
N LYS A 707 -27.08 15.76 -41.00
CA LYS A 707 -28.20 15.97 -40.05
C LYS A 707 -28.82 17.35 -40.25
N THR A 708 -30.11 17.41 -40.57
CA THR A 708 -30.95 18.63 -40.53
C THR A 708 -31.84 18.56 -39.28
N ILE A 709 -31.97 19.65 -38.53
CA ILE A 709 -32.78 19.72 -37.30
C ILE A 709 -33.97 20.68 -37.54
N LYS A 710 -35.21 20.21 -37.29
CA LYS A 710 -36.44 21.04 -37.32
C LYS A 710 -36.92 21.27 -35.89
N ILE A 711 -37.22 22.52 -35.52
CA ILE A 711 -37.74 22.87 -34.19
C ILE A 711 -39.09 23.59 -34.35
N PRO A 712 -40.21 23.04 -33.83
CA PRO A 712 -41.51 23.70 -33.87
C PRO A 712 -41.67 24.69 -32.70
N THR A 713 -42.21 25.88 -32.98
CA THR A 713 -42.69 26.85 -31.97
C THR A 713 -44.10 27.33 -32.30
N SER A 714 -44.78 27.96 -31.33
CA SER A 714 -46.23 28.17 -31.25
C SER A 714 -46.90 28.93 -32.40
N ASN A 715 -46.19 29.32 -33.46
CA ASN A 715 -46.80 29.63 -34.75
C ASN A 715 -45.88 29.50 -36.00
N LYS A 716 -44.80 28.68 -35.99
CA LYS A 716 -44.07 28.15 -37.18
C LYS A 716 -42.85 27.28 -36.80
N THR A 717 -42.39 26.46 -37.75
CA THR A 717 -41.22 25.55 -37.63
C THR A 717 -40.01 26.12 -38.39
N VAL A 718 -38.82 26.16 -37.77
CA VAL A 718 -37.56 26.61 -38.40
C VAL A 718 -36.62 25.42 -38.65
N GLU A 719 -35.98 25.38 -39.82
CA GLU A 719 -34.99 24.37 -40.26
C GLU A 719 -33.58 24.95 -40.30
N ILE A 720 -32.59 24.27 -39.71
CA ILE A 720 -31.17 24.67 -39.73
C ILE A 720 -30.29 23.53 -40.32
N THR A 721 -29.42 23.89 -41.27
CA THR A 721 -28.42 22.99 -41.89
C THR A 721 -26.99 23.51 -41.65
N LEU A 722 -26.07 22.65 -41.19
CA LEU A 722 -24.67 23.01 -40.86
C LEU A 722 -23.71 22.89 -42.07
N PRO A 723 -22.77 23.84 -42.31
CA PRO A 723 -21.78 23.77 -43.41
C PRO A 723 -20.49 23.00 -43.05
N VAL A 724 -19.76 22.52 -44.08
CA VAL A 724 -18.49 21.76 -43.97
C VAL A 724 -17.27 22.68 -44.20
N PRO A 725 -16.18 22.60 -43.41
CA PRO A 725 -14.99 23.46 -43.55
C PRO A 725 -14.01 23.08 -44.71
N PRO A 726 -13.21 24.02 -45.27
CA PRO A 726 -12.26 23.79 -46.37
C PRO A 726 -10.87 23.25 -45.93
N LYS A 727 -10.13 22.63 -46.87
CA LYS A 727 -8.79 22.01 -46.67
C LYS A 727 -7.61 23.02 -46.78
N PRO A 728 -6.58 22.96 -45.89
CA PRO A 728 -5.34 23.76 -46.01
C PRO A 728 -4.27 23.19 -46.97
N VAL A 729 -3.38 24.09 -47.44
CA VAL A 729 -2.35 23.94 -48.50
C VAL A 729 -0.95 23.60 -47.93
N GLU A 730 -0.08 22.94 -48.72
CA GLU A 730 1.28 22.47 -48.31
C GLU A 730 2.41 23.55 -48.41
N PRO A 731 3.44 23.55 -47.53
CA PRO A 731 4.58 24.47 -47.60
C PRO A 731 5.88 23.92 -48.26
N VAL A 732 6.61 24.84 -48.89
CA VAL A 732 7.84 24.70 -49.72
C VAL A 732 9.14 24.59 -48.88
N LYS A 733 10.18 23.91 -49.40
CA LYS A 733 11.54 23.76 -48.80
C LYS A 733 12.56 24.77 -49.36
N VAL A 734 13.46 25.28 -48.50
CA VAL A 734 14.62 26.13 -48.89
C VAL A 734 15.95 25.56 -48.35
N LYS A 735 17.04 25.69 -49.12
CA LYS A 735 18.44 25.31 -48.78
C LYS A 735 19.36 26.55 -48.83
N THR A 736 20.42 26.61 -48.01
CA THR A 736 21.61 27.45 -48.25
C THR A 736 22.92 26.83 -47.69
N PHE A 737 24.05 27.17 -48.32
CA PHE A 737 25.44 26.67 -48.16
C PHE A 737 26.43 27.81 -47.78
N HIS A 738 27.60 27.44 -47.23
CA HIS A 738 28.95 28.09 -47.22
C HIS A 738 29.50 28.93 -46.01
N THR A 739 30.39 28.27 -45.24
CA THR A 739 31.82 28.54 -44.87
C THR A 739 32.37 29.87 -44.28
N GLN A 740 33.08 29.69 -43.14
CA GLN A 740 34.46 30.09 -42.76
C GLN A 740 34.78 31.31 -41.82
N GLN A 741 35.66 31.00 -40.83
CA GLN A 741 36.54 31.82 -39.96
C GLN A 741 35.88 32.65 -38.82
N GLY A 742 36.28 32.64 -37.55
CA GLY A 742 37.38 32.02 -36.78
C GLY A 742 37.76 32.95 -35.61
N ILE A 743 37.87 32.44 -34.37
CA ILE A 743 38.84 32.80 -33.30
C ILE A 743 38.34 32.45 -31.87
N LEU A 744 39.02 31.44 -31.33
CA LEU A 744 39.49 31.19 -29.95
C LEU A 744 38.51 30.87 -28.81
N ASP A 745 38.24 29.57 -28.69
CA ASP A 745 38.04 28.86 -27.43
C ASP A 745 39.29 28.97 -26.54
N ARG A 746 39.11 29.58 -25.37
CA ARG A 746 40.02 29.51 -24.22
C ARG A 746 39.20 29.34 -22.94
N SER A 747 38.79 28.10 -22.62
CA SER A 747 39.34 27.40 -21.45
C SER A 747 38.53 26.17 -20.98
N ILE A 748 39.34 25.18 -20.58
CA ILE A 748 39.13 23.96 -19.77
C ILE A 748 38.19 22.87 -20.31
N LYS A 749 38.82 21.90 -20.98
CA LYS A 749 38.29 20.56 -21.27
C LYS A 749 38.34 19.68 -20.01
N PHE A 750 37.18 19.22 -19.55
CA PHE A 750 37.07 17.96 -18.81
C PHE A 750 36.55 16.85 -19.76
N SER A 751 37.03 15.63 -19.52
CA SER A 751 37.08 14.51 -20.46
C SER A 751 35.71 14.02 -20.96
N LYS A 752 35.56 13.96 -22.29
CA LYS A 752 34.52 13.14 -22.94
C LYS A 752 34.86 11.66 -22.76
N ARG A 753 34.36 11.01 -21.71
CA ARG A 753 34.07 9.57 -21.76
C ARG A 753 32.62 9.39 -22.17
N MET A 754 32.40 9.25 -23.47
CA MET A 754 31.14 8.72 -23.98
C MET A 754 31.18 7.19 -23.84
N PRO A 755 30.16 6.56 -23.26
CA PRO A 755 30.09 5.10 -23.18
C PRO A 755 29.99 4.48 -24.58
N PRO A 756 30.51 3.26 -24.80
CA PRO A 756 30.24 2.53 -26.04
C PRO A 756 28.71 2.41 -26.24
N ASN A 757 28.22 2.81 -27.42
CA ASN A 757 26.81 2.82 -27.88
C ASN A 757 25.98 4.11 -27.68
N TYR A 758 26.60 5.28 -27.56
CA TYR A 758 25.85 6.54 -27.70
C TYR A 758 25.47 6.81 -29.17
N ILE A 759 24.16 6.92 -29.46
CA ILE A 759 23.63 7.32 -30.78
C ILE A 759 23.14 8.78 -30.73
N PRO A 760 23.63 9.69 -31.59
CA PRO A 760 23.24 11.11 -31.59
C PRO A 760 21.77 11.38 -31.93
N PRO A 761 21.19 12.51 -31.49
CA PRO A 761 19.78 12.84 -31.66
C PRO A 761 19.31 12.92 -33.13
N GLU A 762 20.15 13.33 -34.07
CA GLU A 762 19.72 13.47 -35.48
C GLU A 762 19.40 12.10 -36.11
N GLN A 763 20.03 11.03 -35.62
CA GLN A 763 19.76 9.64 -36.03
C GLN A 763 18.54 9.03 -35.32
N ARG A 764 17.95 9.72 -34.34
CA ARG A 764 16.73 9.28 -33.63
C ARG A 764 15.43 9.80 -34.25
N ILE A 765 15.50 10.81 -35.12
CA ILE A 765 14.32 11.59 -35.57
C ILE A 765 13.62 10.98 -36.81
N ALA A 766 14.18 9.95 -37.44
CA ALA A 766 13.59 9.33 -38.64
C ALA A 766 12.63 8.13 -38.38
N LYS A 767 12.10 7.90 -37.17
CA LYS A 767 11.11 6.81 -36.94
C LYS A 767 9.89 7.28 -36.12
N GLY A 768 8.70 7.19 -36.73
CA GLY A 768 7.39 7.47 -36.11
C GLY A 768 7.02 6.49 -34.99
N LYS A 769 5.78 6.63 -34.43
CA LYS A 769 5.21 5.82 -33.32
C LYS A 769 5.85 4.43 -33.27
N ALA A 770 6.50 4.09 -32.14
CA ALA A 770 7.30 2.89 -32.04
C ALA A 770 6.47 1.62 -32.38
N LYS A 771 6.51 1.21 -33.64
CA LYS A 771 6.43 -0.19 -34.02
C LYS A 771 7.61 -0.87 -33.32
N ASN A 772 7.37 -2.00 -32.70
CA ASN A 772 8.40 -2.78 -32.03
C ASN A 772 9.54 -3.11 -33.01
N THR A 773 10.74 -2.61 -32.73
CA THR A 773 11.96 -2.89 -33.51
C THR A 773 12.96 -3.75 -32.75
N ALA A 774 12.59 -4.33 -31.59
CA ALA A 774 13.48 -5.23 -30.88
C ALA A 774 13.65 -6.52 -31.69
N THR A 775 14.79 -6.67 -32.36
CA THR A 775 15.23 -7.92 -32.99
C THR A 775 15.65 -8.96 -31.95
N ASP A 776 16.02 -8.51 -30.76
CA ASP A 776 16.71 -9.32 -29.75
C ASP A 776 15.73 -9.76 -28.64
N ILE A 777 14.68 -10.49 -29.05
CA ILE A 777 13.65 -10.98 -28.13
C ILE A 777 14.24 -12.04 -27.20
N GLY A 778 14.12 -11.82 -25.88
CA GLY A 778 14.65 -12.68 -24.83
C GLY A 778 16.17 -12.59 -24.62
N GLU A 779 16.89 -11.86 -25.46
CA GLU A 779 18.35 -11.82 -25.38
C GLU A 779 18.89 -10.91 -24.27
N VAL A 780 20.20 -11.03 -24.00
CA VAL A 780 20.93 -10.16 -23.09
C VAL A 780 21.31 -8.88 -23.82
N VAL A 781 20.61 -7.78 -23.52
CA VAL A 781 20.86 -6.47 -24.12
C VAL A 781 21.38 -5.53 -23.05
N HIS A 782 22.54 -4.91 -23.30
CA HIS A 782 23.23 -4.02 -22.34
C HIS A 782 23.45 -4.66 -20.96
N GLY A 783 23.81 -5.95 -20.94
CA GLY A 783 24.07 -6.71 -19.72
C GLY A 783 22.84 -7.02 -18.88
N ARG A 784 21.63 -6.73 -19.39
CA ARG A 784 20.35 -7.05 -18.74
C ARG A 784 19.59 -8.05 -19.57
N VAL A 785 18.79 -8.87 -18.90
CA VAL A 785 17.96 -9.91 -19.51
C VAL A 785 16.55 -9.82 -18.94
N PRO A 786 15.50 -9.90 -19.78
CA PRO A 786 14.12 -9.97 -19.30
C PRO A 786 13.82 -11.34 -18.72
N ALA A 787 13.06 -11.41 -17.63
CA ALA A 787 12.58 -12.66 -17.03
C ALA A 787 11.52 -13.35 -17.88
N TYR A 788 10.75 -12.56 -18.65
CA TYR A 788 9.66 -13.07 -19.48
C TYR A 788 9.68 -12.47 -20.89
N ILE A 789 9.08 -13.22 -21.80
CA ILE A 789 8.78 -12.83 -23.17
C ILE A 789 7.27 -12.82 -23.28
N ARG A 790 6.68 -11.69 -23.68
CA ARG A 790 5.23 -11.51 -23.74
C ARG A 790 4.76 -11.46 -25.18
N GLY A 791 3.58 -11.99 -25.43
CA GLY A 791 2.94 -11.98 -26.74
C GLY A 791 1.49 -11.52 -26.64
N LYS A 792 0.85 -11.28 -27.78
CA LYS A 792 -0.60 -11.06 -27.81
C LYS A 792 -1.32 -12.28 -27.25
N TYR A 793 -2.50 -12.04 -26.67
CA TYR A 793 -3.38 -13.11 -26.23
C TYR A 793 -3.61 -14.13 -27.34
N ILE A 794 -3.48 -15.40 -26.97
CA ILE A 794 -3.96 -16.56 -27.69
C ILE A 794 -4.61 -17.47 -26.66
N ASP A 795 -5.60 -18.26 -27.06
CA ASP A 795 -6.19 -19.23 -26.15
C ASP A 795 -5.23 -20.38 -25.82
N VAL A 796 -5.59 -21.14 -24.79
CA VAL A 796 -4.80 -22.27 -24.28
C VAL A 796 -4.51 -23.30 -25.37
N LYS A 797 -5.50 -23.66 -26.20
CA LYS A 797 -5.34 -24.69 -27.25
C LYS A 797 -4.36 -24.25 -28.33
N GLU A 798 -4.42 -22.99 -28.73
CA GLU A 798 -3.49 -22.41 -29.68
C GLU A 798 -2.07 -22.30 -29.08
N ALA A 799 -1.95 -21.92 -27.80
CA ALA A 799 -0.66 -21.92 -27.10
C ALA A 799 -0.03 -23.32 -27.07
N GLU A 800 -0.81 -24.35 -26.72
CA GLU A 800 -0.33 -25.74 -26.74
C GLU A 800 0.13 -26.18 -28.14
N LYS A 801 -0.64 -25.85 -29.16
CA LYS A 801 -0.34 -26.21 -30.55
C LYS A 801 0.97 -25.59 -31.00
N ARG A 802 1.23 -24.32 -30.64
CA ARG A 802 2.49 -23.64 -30.96
C ARG A 802 3.68 -24.24 -30.21
N LEU A 803 3.51 -24.57 -28.93
CA LEU A 803 4.54 -25.26 -28.14
C LEU A 803 4.90 -26.62 -28.74
N LYS A 804 3.89 -27.45 -29.07
CA LYS A 804 4.07 -28.75 -29.71
C LYS A 804 4.76 -28.62 -31.08
N LYS A 805 4.36 -27.65 -31.90
CA LYS A 805 4.98 -27.34 -33.20
C LYS A 805 6.46 -26.92 -33.04
N ALA A 806 6.78 -26.18 -31.99
CA ALA A 806 8.15 -25.78 -31.66
C ALA A 806 9.03 -26.94 -31.12
N GLY A 807 8.47 -28.14 -30.97
CA GLY A 807 9.18 -29.32 -30.47
C GLY A 807 9.22 -29.43 -28.95
N PHE A 808 8.35 -28.72 -28.23
CA PHE A 808 8.21 -28.85 -26.78
C PHE A 808 7.19 -29.92 -26.40
N THR A 809 7.48 -30.63 -25.32
CA THR A 809 6.56 -31.52 -24.62
C THR A 809 5.84 -30.74 -23.54
N ILE A 810 4.50 -30.80 -23.53
CA ILE A 810 3.69 -30.21 -22.46
C ILE A 810 3.63 -31.20 -21.30
N LEU A 811 3.96 -30.73 -20.11
CA LEU A 811 3.99 -31.52 -18.87
C LEU A 811 2.67 -31.41 -18.11
N GLY A 812 2.01 -30.25 -18.16
CA GLY A 812 0.73 -30.02 -17.51
C GLY A 812 0.14 -28.65 -17.82
N GLU A 813 -1.18 -28.56 -17.64
CA GLU A 813 -1.98 -27.34 -17.71
C GLU A 813 -2.64 -27.13 -16.34
N THR A 814 -2.68 -25.90 -15.84
CA THR A 814 -3.28 -25.59 -14.55
C THR A 814 -4.00 -24.25 -14.59
N THR A 815 -5.28 -24.27 -14.25
CA THR A 815 -6.05 -23.05 -13.99
C THR A 815 -5.67 -22.49 -12.61
N LEU A 816 -5.29 -21.21 -12.57
CA LEU A 816 -4.77 -20.55 -11.37
C LEU A 816 -5.81 -19.71 -10.62
N ASP A 817 -6.92 -19.36 -11.28
CA ASP A 817 -8.00 -18.59 -10.70
C ASP A 817 -9.35 -19.27 -10.89
N LYS A 818 -10.32 -18.99 -10.00
CA LYS A 818 -11.66 -19.61 -10.06
C LYS A 818 -12.39 -19.37 -11.40
N LYS A 819 -12.10 -18.26 -12.09
CA LYS A 819 -12.78 -17.87 -13.33
C LYS A 819 -12.11 -18.42 -14.59
N GLY A 820 -10.96 -19.11 -14.47
CA GLY A 820 -10.24 -19.64 -15.63
C GLY A 820 -9.62 -18.57 -16.53
N ASN A 821 -9.37 -17.38 -16.00
CA ASN A 821 -8.73 -16.30 -16.75
C ASN A 821 -7.20 -16.44 -16.79
N LEU A 822 -6.62 -17.15 -15.83
CA LEU A 822 -5.19 -17.38 -15.70
C LEU A 822 -4.92 -18.88 -15.83
N VAL A 823 -4.29 -19.28 -16.93
CA VAL A 823 -3.91 -20.67 -17.17
C VAL A 823 -2.41 -20.78 -17.36
N SER A 824 -1.77 -21.60 -16.54
CA SER A 824 -0.34 -21.92 -16.64
C SER A 824 -0.14 -23.22 -17.39
N ILE A 825 0.73 -23.20 -18.40
CA ILE A 825 1.17 -24.35 -19.17
C ILE A 825 2.65 -24.59 -18.86
N VAL A 826 2.98 -25.75 -18.31
CA VAL A 826 4.35 -26.15 -18.03
C VAL A 826 4.85 -27.03 -19.18
N PHE A 827 6.00 -26.70 -19.75
CA PHE A 827 6.54 -27.39 -20.92
C PHE A 827 8.06 -27.57 -20.83
N THR A 828 8.59 -28.52 -21.60
CA THR A 828 10.02 -28.86 -21.62
C THR A 828 10.45 -29.35 -23.00
N ASP A 829 11.75 -29.54 -23.19
CA ASP A 829 12.31 -30.36 -24.25
C ASP A 829 13.46 -31.23 -23.73
N LYS A 830 14.01 -32.09 -24.60
CA LYS A 830 15.10 -32.99 -24.25
C LYS A 830 16.39 -32.26 -23.87
N GLU A 831 16.68 -31.12 -24.48
CA GLU A 831 17.91 -30.36 -24.21
C GLU A 831 17.85 -29.65 -22.85
N LEU A 832 16.69 -29.07 -22.51
CA LEU A 832 16.43 -28.52 -21.17
C LEU A 832 16.53 -29.60 -20.10
N THR A 833 15.91 -30.75 -20.34
CA THR A 833 15.96 -31.89 -19.41
C THR A 833 17.40 -32.35 -19.20
N LYS A 834 18.17 -32.53 -20.28
CA LYS A 834 19.58 -32.92 -20.21
C LYS A 834 20.44 -31.88 -19.49
N MET A 835 20.26 -30.60 -19.80
CA MET A 835 20.98 -29.50 -19.14
C MET A 835 20.72 -29.49 -17.63
N ALA A 836 19.47 -29.67 -17.22
CA ALA A 836 19.02 -29.64 -15.84
C ALA A 836 19.25 -30.95 -15.05
N SER A 837 19.60 -32.04 -15.73
CA SER A 837 19.89 -33.35 -15.13
C SER A 837 21.25 -33.39 -14.42
N LYS A 838 21.45 -32.42 -13.53
CA LYS A 838 22.62 -32.28 -12.65
C LYS A 838 22.11 -32.12 -11.22
N LYS A 839 22.96 -32.50 -10.25
CA LYS A 839 22.64 -32.44 -8.82
C LYS A 839 22.10 -31.06 -8.42
N ASN A 840 20.94 -31.01 -7.76
CA ASN A 840 20.22 -29.79 -7.36
C ASN A 840 19.89 -28.80 -8.51
N ARG A 841 19.95 -29.19 -9.79
CA ARG A 841 19.66 -28.29 -10.94
C ARG A 841 18.35 -28.59 -11.66
N GLY A 842 17.61 -29.61 -11.22
CA GLY A 842 16.40 -30.09 -11.89
C GLY A 842 15.28 -29.05 -12.07
N PHE A 843 15.27 -27.96 -11.29
CA PHE A 843 14.31 -26.86 -11.46
C PHE A 843 14.41 -26.14 -12.82
N ALA A 844 15.58 -26.21 -13.49
CA ALA A 844 15.77 -25.64 -14.83
C ALA A 844 15.20 -26.53 -15.96
N ALA A 845 14.66 -27.72 -15.63
CA ALA A 845 14.24 -28.70 -16.61
C ALA A 845 12.95 -28.34 -17.35
N SER A 846 12.21 -27.32 -16.88
CA SER A 846 10.94 -26.90 -17.50
C SER A 846 10.80 -25.38 -17.52
N LEU A 847 9.98 -24.91 -18.46
CA LEU A 847 9.59 -23.52 -18.66
C LEU A 847 8.07 -23.41 -18.51
N ARG A 848 7.58 -22.18 -18.38
CA ARG A 848 6.16 -21.89 -18.16
C ARG A 848 5.64 -20.86 -19.16
N LEU A 849 4.40 -21.04 -19.58
CA LEU A 849 3.62 -20.08 -20.36
C LEU A 849 2.33 -19.77 -19.59
N LEU A 850 2.10 -18.51 -19.29
CA LEU A 850 0.83 -18.00 -18.78
C LEU A 850 -0.03 -17.53 -19.96
N VAL A 851 -1.27 -18.01 -20.02
CA VAL A 851 -2.35 -17.40 -20.80
C VAL A 851 -3.16 -16.53 -19.86
N ASP A 852 -3.09 -15.22 -20.06
CA ASP A 852 -3.78 -14.23 -19.24
C ASP A 852 -4.91 -13.57 -20.05
N LYS A 853 -6.13 -14.05 -19.81
CA LYS A 853 -7.35 -13.52 -20.42
C LYS A 853 -7.76 -12.17 -19.81
N LYS A 854 -7.36 -11.90 -18.55
CA LYS A 854 -7.70 -10.67 -17.84
C LYS A 854 -6.93 -9.49 -18.43
N ASP A 855 -5.62 -9.64 -18.60
CA ASP A 855 -4.72 -8.62 -19.14
C ASP A 855 -4.48 -8.77 -20.66
N ASN A 856 -5.22 -9.68 -21.31
CA ASN A 856 -5.23 -9.90 -22.76
C ASN A 856 -3.82 -10.12 -23.36
N HIS A 857 -3.02 -10.98 -22.75
CA HIS A 857 -1.69 -11.34 -23.25
C HIS A 857 -1.27 -12.77 -22.89
N ILE A 858 -0.14 -13.22 -23.45
CA ILE A 858 0.59 -14.39 -22.96
C ILE A 858 1.94 -13.98 -22.37
N SER A 859 2.44 -14.72 -21.38
CA SER A 859 3.75 -14.48 -20.76
C SER A 859 4.54 -15.79 -20.67
N ILE A 860 5.67 -15.88 -21.36
CA ILE A 860 6.53 -17.06 -21.44
C ILE A 860 7.81 -16.80 -20.64
N THR A 861 8.19 -17.71 -19.73
CA THR A 861 9.47 -17.60 -19.02
C THR A 861 10.64 -17.61 -20.01
N ASN A 862 11.55 -16.64 -19.90
CA ASN A 862 12.70 -16.54 -20.79
C ASN A 862 13.74 -17.65 -20.49
N PRO A 863 14.06 -18.54 -21.45
CA PRO A 863 15.02 -19.62 -21.25
C PRO A 863 16.41 -19.14 -20.79
N ILE A 864 16.89 -18.01 -21.31
CA ILE A 864 18.20 -17.46 -20.93
C ILE A 864 18.21 -17.01 -19.47
N TYR A 865 17.15 -16.32 -19.03
CA TYR A 865 17.02 -15.88 -17.64
C TYR A 865 16.92 -17.08 -16.69
N MET A 866 16.01 -18.02 -16.98
CA MET A 866 15.75 -19.17 -16.10
C MET A 866 16.95 -20.11 -16.00
N ALA A 867 17.57 -20.43 -17.14
CA ALA A 867 18.77 -21.24 -17.14
C ALA A 867 19.91 -20.54 -16.38
N LYS A 868 20.11 -19.23 -16.55
CA LYS A 868 21.18 -18.53 -15.82
C LYS A 868 20.94 -18.47 -14.32
N ALA A 869 19.69 -18.26 -13.89
CA ALA A 869 19.33 -18.23 -12.48
C ALA A 869 19.50 -19.60 -11.80
N PHE A 870 19.03 -20.67 -12.45
CA PHE A 870 18.93 -21.99 -11.81
C PHE A 870 20.16 -22.89 -12.05
N MET A 871 20.78 -22.80 -13.24
CA MET A 871 22.02 -23.53 -13.53
C MET A 871 23.26 -22.83 -12.96
N GLN A 872 23.18 -21.52 -12.69
CA GLN A 872 24.26 -20.70 -12.12
C GLN A 872 25.60 -20.80 -12.89
N ASP A 873 26.61 -21.41 -12.27
CA ASP A 873 27.94 -21.69 -12.81
C ASP A 873 27.92 -22.77 -13.90
N GLN A 874 26.91 -23.64 -13.88
CA GLN A 874 26.70 -24.71 -14.84
C GLN A 874 25.80 -24.30 -16.02
N TYR A 875 25.61 -22.99 -16.22
CA TYR A 875 24.81 -22.41 -17.30
C TYR A 875 25.40 -22.73 -18.68
N ASP A 876 24.55 -23.26 -19.56
CA ASP A 876 24.87 -23.50 -20.97
C ASP A 876 24.17 -22.46 -21.86
N ASP A 877 24.95 -21.49 -22.33
CA ASP A 877 24.45 -20.40 -23.19
C ASP A 877 23.89 -20.90 -24.52
N LYS A 878 24.52 -21.94 -25.10
CA LYS A 878 24.13 -22.47 -26.40
C LYS A 878 22.77 -23.17 -26.28
N ALA A 879 22.58 -23.99 -25.25
CA ALA A 879 21.31 -24.67 -25.00
C ALA A 879 20.18 -23.66 -24.71
N ALA A 880 20.44 -22.65 -23.88
CA ALA A 880 19.45 -21.64 -23.54
C ALA A 880 19.03 -20.80 -24.76
N LYS A 881 19.99 -20.37 -25.59
CA LYS A 881 19.71 -19.63 -26.84
C LYS A 881 19.00 -20.48 -27.88
N ALA A 882 19.36 -21.76 -28.02
CA ALA A 882 18.66 -22.66 -28.93
C ALA A 882 17.19 -22.83 -28.51
N THR A 883 16.93 -22.94 -27.21
CA THR A 883 15.56 -23.01 -26.65
C THR A 883 14.79 -21.73 -26.92
N LEU A 884 15.42 -20.56 -26.68
CA LEU A 884 14.83 -19.26 -26.99
C LEU A 884 14.45 -19.14 -28.47
N LYS A 885 15.34 -19.60 -29.36
CA LYS A 885 15.09 -19.59 -30.81
C LYS A 885 13.86 -20.42 -31.19
N LYS A 886 13.68 -21.61 -30.60
CA LYS A 886 12.47 -22.43 -30.85
C LYS A 886 11.19 -21.67 -30.50
N ILE A 887 11.19 -20.90 -29.41
CA ILE A 887 10.06 -20.06 -29.00
C ILE A 887 9.86 -18.91 -30.00
N THR A 888 10.91 -18.15 -30.31
CA THR A 888 10.79 -16.97 -31.19
C THR A 888 10.46 -17.33 -32.65
N ASP A 889 10.83 -18.52 -33.11
CA ASP A 889 10.46 -19.03 -34.44
C ASP A 889 8.98 -19.43 -34.57
N ASN A 890 8.30 -19.71 -33.45
CA ASN A 890 6.93 -20.26 -33.44
C ASN A 890 5.88 -19.33 -32.82
N PHE A 891 6.31 -18.24 -32.18
CA PHE A 891 5.43 -17.23 -31.60
C PHE A 891 5.68 -15.87 -32.25
N GLU A 892 4.61 -15.24 -32.69
CA GLU A 892 4.65 -13.97 -33.41
C GLU A 892 4.44 -12.76 -32.47
N ASN A 893 4.92 -11.58 -32.89
CA ASN A 893 4.70 -10.31 -32.19
C ASN A 893 5.15 -10.30 -30.72
N LEU A 894 6.23 -11.02 -30.42
CA LEU A 894 6.79 -11.10 -29.08
C LEU A 894 7.43 -9.77 -28.65
N LEU A 895 7.45 -9.57 -27.33
CA LEU A 895 7.94 -8.39 -26.63
C LEU A 895 8.75 -8.82 -25.40
N ASN A 896 9.82 -8.09 -25.10
CA ASN A 896 10.54 -8.27 -23.84
C ASN A 896 9.73 -7.68 -22.67
N SER A 897 9.56 -8.42 -21.57
CA SER A 897 8.90 -7.88 -20.38
C SER A 897 9.72 -6.75 -19.74
N LYS A 898 9.06 -5.94 -18.89
CA LYS A 898 9.74 -4.92 -18.08
C LYS A 898 10.56 -5.54 -16.93
N ASP A 899 10.24 -6.78 -16.56
CA ASP A 899 10.90 -7.58 -15.53
C ASP A 899 12.35 -7.91 -15.94
N LYS A 900 13.31 -7.02 -15.70
CA LYS A 900 14.69 -7.16 -16.19
C LYS A 900 15.74 -7.08 -15.09
N LEU A 901 16.59 -8.10 -14.98
CA LEU A 901 17.75 -8.12 -14.09
C LEU A 901 19.07 -8.03 -14.85
N LYS A 902 20.14 -7.69 -14.13
CA LYS A 902 21.50 -7.80 -14.63
C LYS A 902 21.85 -9.28 -14.79
N PHE A 903 22.19 -9.69 -16.01
CA PHE A 903 22.47 -11.09 -16.35
C PHE A 903 23.56 -11.71 -15.47
N GLN A 904 24.61 -10.93 -15.15
CA GLN A 904 25.72 -11.37 -14.32
C GLN A 904 25.35 -11.57 -12.84
N LEU A 905 24.25 -10.98 -12.36
CA LEU A 905 23.82 -11.12 -10.97
C LEU A 905 22.93 -12.34 -10.74
N LEU A 906 22.37 -12.95 -11.80
CA LEU A 906 21.42 -14.06 -11.67
C LEU A 906 21.99 -15.28 -10.91
N PRO A 907 23.25 -15.71 -11.12
CA PRO A 907 23.81 -16.83 -10.35
C PRO A 907 23.85 -16.57 -8.84
N ASN A 908 24.01 -15.31 -8.44
CA ASN A 908 24.12 -14.88 -7.04
C ASN A 908 22.89 -14.10 -6.59
N TYR A 909 21.75 -14.28 -7.26
CA TYR A 909 20.55 -13.53 -6.96
C TYR A 909 20.08 -13.82 -5.53
N GLN A 910 19.76 -12.75 -4.82
CA GLN A 910 19.05 -12.73 -3.56
C GLN A 910 18.12 -11.53 -3.61
N PHE A 911 16.91 -11.66 -3.07
CA PHE A 911 15.93 -10.57 -3.11
C PHE A 911 16.41 -9.33 -2.34
N MET A 912 16.83 -9.58 -1.10
CA MET A 912 17.48 -8.61 -0.22
C MET A 912 18.74 -9.21 0.38
N HIS A 913 19.63 -8.35 0.88
CA HIS A 913 20.80 -8.80 1.61
C HIS A 913 20.38 -9.64 2.83
N GLY A 914 20.97 -10.83 2.99
CA GLY A 914 20.62 -11.77 4.07
C GLY A 914 19.41 -12.67 3.79
N MET A 915 18.75 -12.53 2.63
CA MET A 915 17.69 -13.45 2.22
C MET A 915 18.23 -14.68 1.47
N PRO A 916 17.42 -15.76 1.39
CA PRO A 916 17.81 -17.01 0.75
C PRO A 916 18.25 -16.85 -0.71
N LYS A 917 19.22 -17.68 -1.10
CA LYS A 917 19.72 -17.89 -2.47
C LYS A 917 19.22 -19.22 -3.00
N TYR A 918 19.51 -19.48 -4.27
CA TYR A 918 19.19 -20.77 -4.92
C TYR A 918 19.65 -22.00 -4.12
N GLN A 919 20.80 -21.90 -3.44
CA GLN A 919 21.41 -23.03 -2.71
C GLN A 919 20.73 -23.31 -1.36
N ASP A 920 19.95 -22.38 -0.83
CA ASP A 920 19.31 -22.48 0.48
C ASP A 920 17.97 -23.25 0.38
N MET A 921 17.94 -24.32 -0.41
CA MET A 921 16.75 -25.12 -0.67
C MET A 921 16.18 -25.74 0.61
N VAL A 922 14.85 -25.83 0.67
CA VAL A 922 14.15 -26.45 1.80
C VAL A 922 13.81 -27.89 1.46
N VAL A 923 14.20 -28.82 2.34
CA VAL A 923 13.78 -30.22 2.26
C VAL A 923 12.41 -30.36 2.91
N VAL A 924 11.39 -30.72 2.12
CA VAL A 924 10.00 -30.84 2.59
C VAL A 924 9.61 -32.27 2.96
N ALA A 925 10.35 -33.27 2.46
CA ALA A 925 10.18 -34.67 2.83
C ALA A 925 11.48 -35.47 2.58
N ARG A 926 11.64 -36.57 3.31
CA ARG A 926 12.74 -37.54 3.14
C ARG A 926 12.20 -38.96 3.13
N GLY A 927 12.85 -39.83 2.37
CA GLY A 927 12.59 -41.27 2.36
C GLY A 927 12.79 -41.91 0.99
N ASP A 928 12.92 -43.23 0.97
CA ASP A 928 13.14 -43.98 -0.27
C ASP A 928 11.85 -44.20 -1.06
N ASN A 929 10.69 -44.01 -0.42
CA ASN A 929 9.37 -44.26 -1.00
C ASN A 929 8.64 -42.99 -1.47
N LEU A 930 9.31 -41.84 -1.58
CA LEU A 930 8.68 -40.55 -1.91
C LEU A 930 7.87 -40.59 -3.23
N LEU A 931 8.41 -41.21 -4.28
CA LEU A 931 7.70 -41.34 -5.56
C LEU A 931 6.43 -42.21 -5.47
N SER A 932 6.41 -43.17 -4.55
CA SER A 932 5.22 -44.01 -4.32
C SER A 932 4.14 -43.27 -3.55
N LYS A 933 4.52 -42.41 -2.60
CA LYS A 933 3.60 -41.60 -1.77
C LYS A 933 2.80 -40.59 -2.59
N ILE A 934 3.41 -40.05 -3.64
CA ILE A 934 2.75 -39.08 -4.53
C ILE A 934 1.92 -39.73 -5.64
N LYS A 935 1.98 -41.06 -5.78
CA LYS A 935 1.26 -41.79 -6.81
C LYS A 935 -0.24 -41.63 -6.55
N ASN A 936 -0.97 -41.11 -7.54
CA ASN A 936 -2.40 -40.78 -7.46
C ASN A 936 -2.76 -39.59 -6.55
N ASN A 937 -1.79 -38.81 -6.07
CA ASN A 937 -2.09 -37.59 -5.32
C ASN A 937 -2.62 -36.51 -6.28
N LYS A 938 -3.89 -36.11 -6.11
CA LYS A 938 -4.56 -35.10 -6.96
C LYS A 938 -3.90 -33.72 -6.92
N LYS A 939 -3.09 -33.42 -5.90
CA LYS A 939 -2.32 -32.18 -5.83
C LYS A 939 -1.11 -32.19 -6.76
N VAL A 940 -0.68 -33.34 -7.27
CA VAL A 940 0.44 -33.42 -8.24
C VAL A 940 -0.11 -33.23 -9.65
N LEU A 941 0.24 -32.10 -10.26
CA LEU A 941 -0.30 -31.66 -11.55
C LEU A 941 0.58 -32.04 -12.74
N PHE A 942 1.88 -32.24 -12.52
CA PHE A 942 2.77 -32.82 -13.51
C PHE A 942 3.91 -33.60 -12.86
N VAL A 943 4.49 -34.53 -13.62
CA VAL A 943 5.67 -35.30 -13.24
C VAL A 943 6.64 -35.35 -14.42
N GLN A 944 7.89 -34.97 -14.21
CA GLN A 944 8.96 -34.98 -15.19
C GLN A 944 10.16 -35.75 -14.65
N LYS A 945 10.50 -36.88 -15.28
CA LYS A 945 11.73 -37.63 -14.96
C LYS A 945 12.93 -36.98 -15.64
N LEU A 946 14.05 -36.92 -14.92
CA LEU A 946 15.33 -36.39 -15.40
C LEU A 946 16.31 -37.54 -15.69
N ASP A 947 17.34 -37.26 -16.50
CA ASP A 947 18.28 -38.27 -16.99
C ASP A 947 19.17 -38.83 -15.86
N ASN A 948 19.37 -38.06 -14.79
CA ASN A 948 20.12 -38.48 -13.61
C ASN A 948 19.29 -39.29 -12.60
N GLY A 949 18.05 -39.66 -12.94
CA GLY A 949 17.13 -40.40 -12.07
C GLY A 949 16.32 -39.54 -11.10
N ALA A 950 16.61 -38.23 -11.01
CA ALA A 950 15.78 -37.30 -10.25
C ALA A 950 14.41 -37.09 -10.94
N THR A 951 13.43 -36.58 -10.19
CA THR A 951 12.09 -36.29 -10.71
C THR A 951 11.65 -34.90 -10.27
N LEU A 952 11.29 -34.05 -11.23
CA LEU A 952 10.65 -32.77 -10.98
C LEU A 952 9.13 -32.95 -11.03
N ILE A 953 8.42 -32.50 -10.00
CA ILE A 953 6.97 -32.49 -9.97
C ILE A 953 6.45 -31.08 -9.79
N GLY A 954 5.24 -30.80 -10.27
CA GLY A 954 4.51 -29.58 -9.96
C GLY A 954 3.32 -29.87 -9.08
N VAL A 955 3.14 -29.11 -8.01
CA VAL A 955 2.03 -29.29 -7.07
C VAL A 955 1.09 -28.09 -7.04
N ALA A 956 -0.20 -28.37 -6.90
CA ALA A 956 -1.21 -27.40 -6.54
C ALA A 956 -0.97 -26.97 -5.08
N LEU A 957 -0.85 -25.67 -4.86
CA LEU A 957 -0.86 -25.10 -3.52
C LEU A 957 -2.29 -25.11 -2.96
N GLY A 958 -2.43 -24.99 -1.64
CA GLY A 958 -3.71 -24.74 -0.99
C GLY A 958 -4.39 -23.50 -1.56
N ARG A 959 -5.73 -23.46 -1.52
CA ARG A 959 -6.50 -22.36 -2.12
C ARG A 959 -6.09 -21.00 -1.54
N ARG A 960 -5.85 -20.93 -0.22
CA ARG A 960 -5.36 -19.71 0.44
C ARG A 960 -3.95 -19.36 -0.04
N THR A 961 -3.02 -20.31 0.07
CA THR A 961 -1.62 -20.13 -0.32
C THR A 961 -1.48 -19.65 -1.75
N GLY A 962 -2.24 -20.21 -2.69
CA GLY A 962 -2.17 -19.89 -4.13
C GLY A 962 -2.72 -18.52 -4.52
N LYS A 963 -3.52 -17.84 -3.67
CA LYS A 963 -4.11 -16.52 -3.97
C LYS A 963 -3.08 -15.39 -4.01
N PHE A 964 -1.87 -15.61 -3.51
CA PHE A 964 -0.83 -14.58 -3.43
C PHE A 964 -0.54 -13.89 -4.77
N ILE A 965 -0.67 -14.61 -5.90
CA ILE A 965 -0.52 -14.07 -7.25
C ILE A 965 -1.52 -12.94 -7.56
N GLY A 966 -2.66 -12.88 -6.87
CA GLY A 966 -3.62 -11.78 -6.99
C GLY A 966 -3.15 -10.52 -6.24
N ARG A 967 -2.37 -10.68 -5.17
CA ARG A 967 -1.85 -9.58 -4.33
C ARG A 967 -0.62 -8.91 -4.94
N ILE A 968 0.30 -9.72 -5.47
CA ILE A 968 1.57 -9.23 -6.04
C ILE A 968 1.56 -9.03 -7.57
N GLY A 969 0.39 -9.16 -8.18
CA GLY A 969 0.17 -8.99 -9.62
C GLY A 969 0.17 -10.30 -10.43
N THR A 970 -0.72 -10.41 -11.42
CA THR A 970 -1.01 -11.67 -12.12
C THR A 970 -0.10 -11.95 -13.33
N ASN A 971 0.64 -10.94 -13.80
CA ASN A 971 1.44 -11.00 -15.03
C ASN A 971 2.49 -12.13 -15.08
N ASN A 972 2.96 -12.60 -13.92
CA ASN A 972 3.96 -13.68 -13.80
C ASN A 972 3.41 -14.89 -13.04
N ALA A 973 2.07 -15.05 -12.96
CA ALA A 973 1.39 -16.10 -12.20
C ALA A 973 1.76 -17.55 -12.64
N ALA A 974 2.37 -17.71 -13.82
CA ALA A 974 2.89 -18.97 -14.32
C ALA A 974 3.90 -19.67 -13.40
N LEU A 975 4.42 -19.02 -12.35
CA LEU A 975 5.23 -19.68 -11.32
C LEU A 975 4.51 -20.83 -10.59
N LEU A 976 3.18 -20.89 -10.70
CA LEU A 976 2.36 -22.04 -10.29
C LEU A 976 2.05 -22.95 -11.49
N PRO A 977 1.93 -24.29 -11.32
CA PRO A 977 2.06 -25.03 -10.07
C PRO A 977 3.47 -25.02 -9.49
N TYR A 978 3.59 -25.16 -8.16
CA TYR A 978 4.84 -24.97 -7.45
C TYR A 978 5.77 -26.17 -7.63
N PRO A 979 7.06 -25.98 -8.00
CA PRO A 979 7.94 -27.09 -8.33
C PRO A 979 8.58 -27.76 -7.10
N ILE A 980 8.63 -29.09 -7.08
CA ILE A 980 9.37 -29.90 -6.09
C ILE A 980 10.33 -30.83 -6.84
N LEU A 981 11.60 -30.82 -6.47
CA LEU A 981 12.64 -31.71 -7.00
C LEU A 981 12.84 -32.88 -6.05
N ILE A 982 12.59 -34.11 -6.51
CA ILE A 982 12.87 -35.35 -5.79
C ILE A 982 14.19 -35.90 -6.30
N GLU A 983 15.21 -35.90 -5.44
CA GLU A 983 16.56 -36.32 -5.77
C GLU A 983 17.24 -36.93 -4.53
N ASN A 984 17.89 -38.10 -4.69
CA ASN A 984 18.65 -38.78 -3.63
C ASN A 984 17.86 -39.00 -2.32
N GLY A 985 16.60 -39.43 -2.41
CA GLY A 985 15.75 -39.68 -1.24
C GLY A 985 15.24 -38.42 -0.52
N GLU A 986 15.46 -37.24 -1.09
CA GLU A 986 14.96 -35.97 -0.56
C GLU A 986 14.02 -35.30 -1.57
N ALA A 987 12.88 -34.80 -1.09
CA ALA A 987 12.03 -33.86 -1.82
C ALA A 987 12.40 -32.43 -1.41
N LYS A 988 12.90 -31.65 -2.37
CA LYS A 988 13.40 -30.29 -2.18
C LYS A 988 12.54 -29.29 -2.92
N ILE A 989 12.39 -28.12 -2.34
CA ILE A 989 11.90 -26.94 -3.03
C ILE A 989 12.96 -25.84 -2.98
N MET A 990 12.98 -25.00 -4.01
CA MET A 990 13.63 -23.69 -3.86
C MET A 990 12.93 -22.95 -2.72
N GLU A 991 13.73 -22.29 -1.87
CA GLU A 991 13.18 -21.51 -0.76
C GLU A 991 12.15 -20.51 -1.31
N PRO A 992 10.92 -20.45 -0.78
CA PRO A 992 9.85 -19.69 -1.43
C PRO A 992 10.08 -18.19 -1.54
N LYS A 993 10.78 -17.55 -0.60
CA LYS A 993 11.18 -16.14 -0.71
C LYS A 993 12.12 -15.95 -1.91
N TYR A 994 13.08 -16.85 -2.13
CA TYR A 994 13.92 -16.85 -3.32
C TYR A 994 13.11 -17.11 -4.59
N TYR A 995 12.27 -18.15 -4.62
CA TYR A 995 11.54 -18.53 -5.83
C TYR A 995 10.53 -17.48 -6.28
N ILE A 996 9.76 -16.90 -5.35
CA ILE A 996 8.79 -15.86 -5.67
C ILE A 996 9.52 -14.62 -6.22
N SER A 997 10.57 -14.17 -5.55
CA SER A 997 11.30 -12.94 -5.94
C SER A 997 12.06 -13.09 -7.27
N VAL A 998 12.68 -14.25 -7.54
CA VAL A 998 13.37 -14.46 -8.82
C VAL A 998 12.37 -14.55 -9.98
N MET A 999 11.15 -15.02 -9.72
CA MET A 999 10.04 -15.06 -10.69
C MET A 999 9.32 -13.70 -10.81
N TYR A 1000 9.39 -12.82 -9.81
CA TYR A 1000 8.91 -11.43 -9.83
C TYR A 1000 10.05 -10.45 -9.52
N PRO A 1001 10.99 -10.21 -10.45
CA PRO A 1001 12.20 -9.45 -10.15
C PRO A 1001 11.96 -7.95 -9.90
N LEU A 1002 10.76 -7.43 -10.14
CA LEU A 1002 10.35 -6.06 -9.81
C LEU A 1002 9.52 -5.97 -8.52
N LEU A 1003 9.28 -7.10 -7.84
CA LEU A 1003 8.54 -7.14 -6.58
C LEU A 1003 9.21 -6.22 -5.55
N GLN A 1004 8.44 -5.35 -4.93
CA GLN A 1004 8.92 -4.47 -3.87
C GLN A 1004 8.82 -5.15 -2.51
N MET A 1005 9.54 -4.63 -1.52
CA MET A 1005 9.40 -5.13 -0.15
C MET A 1005 8.01 -4.89 0.41
N SER A 1006 7.41 -3.73 0.16
CA SER A 1006 6.03 -3.42 0.55
C SER A 1006 5.07 -4.49 0.02
N GLU A 1007 5.15 -4.80 -1.27
CA GLU A 1007 4.36 -5.87 -1.91
C GLU A 1007 4.68 -7.25 -1.31
N PHE A 1008 5.95 -7.57 -1.06
CA PHE A 1008 6.34 -8.84 -0.44
C PHE A 1008 5.78 -8.98 1.00
N MET A 1009 5.71 -7.89 1.76
CA MET A 1009 5.15 -7.91 3.12
C MET A 1009 3.66 -8.27 3.13
N THR A 1010 2.91 -7.92 2.08
CA THR A 1010 1.48 -8.34 1.94
C THR A 1010 1.28 -9.85 1.81
N ILE A 1011 2.37 -10.59 1.55
CA ILE A 1011 2.40 -12.05 1.42
C ILE A 1011 3.40 -12.70 2.38
N ALA A 1012 3.74 -12.05 3.50
CA ALA A 1012 4.79 -12.50 4.42
C ALA A 1012 4.57 -13.93 4.97
N THR A 1013 3.32 -14.36 5.12
CA THR A 1013 2.93 -15.70 5.59
C THR A 1013 3.00 -16.78 4.50
N VAL A 1014 2.96 -16.39 3.23
CA VAL A 1014 2.87 -17.30 2.07
C VAL A 1014 4.09 -18.22 1.95
N PRO A 1015 5.35 -17.77 2.12
CA PRO A 1015 6.51 -18.66 2.09
C PRO A 1015 6.41 -19.86 3.04
N GLY A 1016 6.02 -19.64 4.30
CA GLY A 1016 5.83 -20.73 5.27
C GLY A 1016 4.69 -21.67 4.87
N ALA A 1017 3.59 -21.12 4.35
CA ALA A 1017 2.46 -21.91 3.87
C ALA A 1017 2.83 -22.80 2.67
N ILE A 1018 3.65 -22.30 1.73
CA ILE A 1018 4.16 -23.08 0.59
C ILE A 1018 4.96 -24.30 1.06
N ILE A 1019 5.88 -24.11 2.01
CA ILE A 1019 6.69 -25.21 2.58
C ILE A 1019 5.76 -26.29 3.15
N ARG A 1020 4.74 -25.90 3.93
CA ARG A 1020 3.76 -26.82 4.51
C ARG A 1020 2.95 -27.55 3.44
N ASP A 1021 2.40 -26.83 2.47
CA ASP A 1021 1.60 -27.40 1.38
C ASP A 1021 2.39 -28.42 0.57
N CYS A 1022 3.67 -28.12 0.28
CA CYS A 1022 4.55 -29.03 -0.44
C CYS A 1022 4.90 -30.27 0.40
N GLY A 1023 5.09 -30.13 1.72
CA GLY A 1023 5.30 -31.27 2.62
C GLY A 1023 4.08 -32.18 2.74
N LYS A 1024 2.87 -31.60 2.78
CA LYS A 1024 1.60 -32.36 2.85
C LYS A 1024 1.40 -33.33 1.67
N VAL A 1025 2.04 -33.10 0.53
CA VAL A 1025 1.96 -33.99 -0.64
C VAL A 1025 2.58 -35.38 -0.39
N PHE A 1026 3.48 -35.48 0.59
CA PHE A 1026 4.20 -36.72 0.96
C PHE A 1026 3.76 -37.33 2.30
N LYS A 1027 2.74 -36.77 2.92
CA LYS A 1027 2.01 -37.37 4.04
C LYS A 1027 0.89 -38.22 3.46
#